data_AF-A0A158DWC0-F1
#
_entry.id   AF-A0A158DWC0-F1
#
_cell.length_a   1.000
_cell.length_b   1.000
_cell.length_c   1.000
_cell.angle_alpha   90.00
_cell.angle_beta   90.00
_cell.angle_gamma   90.00
#
_symmetry.space_group_name_H-M   'P 1'
#
loop_
_entity.id
_entity.type
_entity.pdbx_description
1 polymer ?
#
loop_
_entity_poly.entity_id
_entity_poly.type
_entity_poly.pdbx_seq_one_letter_code
_entity_poly.pdbx_strand_id
1 'polypeptide(L)'
;MATRRADRREARGGGRLATALLCAAALPSHVDAAVTQGNVVSAERGAAQGVVQQGTGATNAIRGVQQRVQTNVLAPEMPRASSDVTVETGASGGRAPAAKAPATPDERPLWNLLHAKRLVDFDAMLARVERRFPTWTPPASLVAERTRQQHDMQIQRALAGDVALLRAQIAADPDAFGCAHIERTWSAADLLAAAGDTDAVYALYRPIVAACEPDVNRVVTLQRAAKQLPPAQADALIDVEWKQGARGEAAASDFARLRNARVLDASTNWATDETSTRRTLAELAPSIRDSRDGASAIRAAWLEFALHDYSAAAQWFELAVAYGEGTSDDATLGLAQVRVAQGDLDAAEGLLARSSIADDSRTRALRGEIAMSRASEAYRQGSYRDSLAALDGARDAGVSDERVEPLRGWNLFALGDYAQAERVFDAHYQQHHDDDSAEGIALSVKAQGRHRPSSPAGPLPAYIAAVDAQNLYYEKQFVEAQRTWRNAVSGTADAQRIAHYLPADLTGIDAPSVTGGSGWVNHAGTKGENRLTVFSPTLDAEWFDASRVYEMRYRQLFLNNGINTVNAEELQGKLTQTVHLDDGRTLDVHAIAGVTQGGPFGASMQGEAGVAQTTSWGAWSAYAAALPVRDSLLSWRGESVLYSGVDPATGAHASRTFEWGRVTRATTGGSARWQIGSRWNVSAGGHFDWLTGHEVDGNEGLGVDLAASYDLRVPGFDYLSIGPALHYLGYRRNENFFVPTQGGYYSPQMSTSAGAALQFLSQEGRSWQVSGNIETGWNYARQSAGSCPVSPFAHTGPAIDCSGSTDRGPYAHVQFAAALRVAAHWQIGALADLNVTPGRDRQVAAIAYVRYFLSPRNAVFSRDLPHGAHDMHLAFDESR
;
A
#
# COMPACT_ATOMS: atom_id res chain seq x y z
N MET A 1 -10.86 -9.20 -58.11
CA MET A 1 -11.26 -10.47 -58.76
C MET A 1 -10.12 -11.48 -58.58
N ALA A 2 -10.41 -12.80 -58.60
CA ALA A 2 -9.57 -13.89 -58.05
C ALA A 2 -9.35 -13.75 -56.52
N THR A 3 -9.73 -14.65 -55.60
CA THR A 3 -10.14 -16.08 -55.59
C THR A 3 -8.98 -17.09 -55.80
N ARG A 4 -8.85 -18.20 -55.06
CA ARG A 4 -9.75 -18.85 -54.05
C ARG A 4 -9.00 -19.95 -53.23
N ARG A 5 -9.56 -20.36 -52.07
CA ARG A 5 -9.44 -21.70 -51.41
C ARG A 5 -8.08 -22.08 -50.74
N ALA A 6 -8.01 -22.98 -49.74
CA ALA A 6 -9.06 -23.71 -48.97
C ALA A 6 -8.54 -24.26 -47.60
N ASP A 7 -9.48 -24.54 -46.68
CA ASP A 7 -9.61 -25.64 -45.68
C ASP A 7 -8.39 -26.31 -44.98
N ARG A 8 -8.51 -27.03 -43.84
CA ARG A 8 -9.34 -27.04 -42.60
C ARG A 8 -8.95 -28.31 -41.78
N ARG A 9 -9.37 -28.41 -40.50
CA ARG A 9 -9.22 -29.54 -39.53
C ARG A 9 -7.87 -29.57 -38.77
N GLU A 10 -7.83 -29.53 -37.44
CA GLU A 10 -8.50 -30.31 -36.35
C GLU A 10 -7.76 -31.59 -35.95
N ALA A 11 -7.17 -31.58 -34.76
CA ALA A 11 -6.96 -32.74 -33.90
C ALA A 11 -7.12 -32.29 -32.42
N ARG A 12 -7.62 -33.16 -31.54
CA ARG A 12 -7.96 -32.84 -30.15
C ARG A 12 -6.92 -33.40 -29.16
N GLY A 13 -6.69 -32.70 -28.06
CA GLY A 13 -5.91 -33.19 -26.91
C GLY A 13 -6.31 -32.45 -25.64
N GLY A 14 -7.34 -32.95 -24.94
CA GLY A 14 -7.85 -32.33 -23.71
C GLY A 14 -7.35 -33.04 -22.45
N GLY A 15 -7.00 -32.27 -21.42
CA GLY A 15 -6.66 -32.78 -20.09
C GLY A 15 -6.85 -31.69 -19.03
N ARG A 16 -7.83 -31.86 -18.13
CA ARG A 16 -8.07 -30.98 -16.97
C ARG A 16 -7.52 -31.65 -15.70
N LEU A 17 -6.87 -30.87 -14.83
CA LEU A 17 -6.69 -31.02 -13.37
C LEU A 17 -5.80 -29.83 -12.94
N ALA A 18 -6.25 -28.74 -12.30
CA ALA A 18 -7.04 -28.54 -11.08
C ALA A 18 -6.20 -28.49 -9.77
N THR A 19 -5.76 -27.27 -9.44
CA THR A 19 -5.88 -26.58 -8.13
C THR A 19 -5.27 -27.17 -6.84
N ALA A 20 -4.25 -26.48 -6.29
CA ALA A 20 -3.97 -26.24 -4.86
C ALA A 20 -2.85 -25.16 -4.75
N LEU A 21 -3.04 -23.97 -4.17
CA LEU A 21 -3.03 -23.62 -2.72
C LEU A 21 -1.59 -23.70 -2.11
N LEU A 22 -1.01 -22.70 -1.42
CA LEU A 22 -1.54 -21.46 -0.78
C LEU A 22 -0.49 -20.31 -0.69
N CYS A 23 -1.01 -19.09 -0.49
CA CYS A 23 -0.44 -17.89 0.17
C CYS A 23 1.08 -17.56 0.09
N ALA A 24 1.35 -16.42 -0.54
CA ALA A 24 1.99 -15.29 0.15
C ALA A 24 1.26 -14.00 -0.26
N ALA A 25 0.68 -13.27 0.70
CA ALA A 25 -0.08 -12.06 0.43
C ALA A 25 0.80 -10.83 0.63
N ALA A 26 1.41 -10.36 -0.45
CA ALA A 26 2.01 -9.04 -0.57
C ALA A 26 1.97 -8.63 -2.04
N LEU A 27 1.20 -7.59 -2.37
CA LEU A 27 1.30 -6.89 -3.65
C LEU A 27 2.18 -5.65 -3.43
N PRO A 28 3.48 -5.68 -3.75
CA PRO A 28 4.15 -4.45 -4.10
C PRO A 28 3.52 -3.96 -5.41
N SER A 29 3.13 -2.69 -5.45
CA SER A 29 2.70 -1.98 -6.66
C SER A 29 3.88 -1.70 -7.58
N HIS A 30 4.61 -2.75 -7.95
CA HIS A 30 5.60 -2.72 -9.01
C HIS A 30 4.90 -2.52 -10.35
N VAL A 31 4.69 -1.25 -10.71
CA VAL A 31 5.25 -0.79 -11.98
C VAL A 31 6.67 -1.35 -12.04
N ASP A 32 6.98 -2.17 -13.05
CA ASP A 32 8.25 -2.88 -13.19
C ASP A 32 9.35 -1.86 -13.57
N ALA A 33 9.65 -0.99 -12.61
CA ALA A 33 10.53 0.16 -12.75
C ALA A 33 11.90 -0.34 -13.18
N ALA A 34 12.36 0.15 -14.32
CA ALA A 34 13.65 -0.22 -14.88
C ALA A 34 14.76 0.25 -13.94
N VAL A 35 15.21 -0.66 -13.07
CA VAL A 35 16.37 -0.45 -12.21
C VAL A 35 17.55 -0.11 -13.12
N THR A 36 18.15 1.05 -12.93
CA THR A 36 19.28 1.50 -13.73
C THR A 36 20.47 0.58 -13.48
N GLN A 37 20.74 -0.29 -14.45
CA GLN A 37 21.86 -1.22 -14.42
C GLN A 37 23.14 -0.52 -14.88
N GLY A 38 24.26 -0.93 -14.29
CA GLY A 38 25.59 -0.55 -14.74
C GLY A 38 25.83 -0.87 -16.22
N ASN A 39 26.79 -0.17 -16.80
CA ASN A 39 27.13 -0.29 -18.21
C ASN A 39 28.39 -1.16 -18.37
N VAL A 40 28.35 -2.14 -19.27
CA VAL A 40 29.52 -2.98 -19.59
C VAL A 40 30.62 -2.13 -20.24
N VAL A 41 30.23 -1.15 -21.06
CA VAL A 41 31.14 -0.26 -21.77
C VAL A 41 31.87 0.73 -20.84
N SER A 42 31.24 1.17 -19.74
CA SER A 42 31.86 2.16 -18.86
C SER A 42 33.00 1.57 -18.01
N ALA A 43 32.83 0.33 -17.53
CA ALA A 43 33.85 -0.38 -16.74
C ALA A 43 35.16 -0.63 -17.51
N GLU A 44 35.11 -0.80 -18.83
CA GLU A 44 36.29 -1.07 -19.67
C GLU A 44 37.14 0.18 -19.98
N ARG A 45 36.63 1.42 -19.85
CA ARG A 45 37.48 2.61 -20.06
C ARG A 45 38.59 2.75 -19.01
N GLY A 46 38.41 2.20 -17.81
CA GLY A 46 39.47 2.05 -16.82
C GLY A 46 40.50 0.99 -17.22
N ALA A 47 40.05 -0.09 -17.87
CA ALA A 47 40.92 -1.18 -18.33
C ALA A 47 41.78 -0.79 -19.55
N ALA A 48 41.34 0.17 -20.37
CA ALA A 48 42.10 0.70 -21.53
C ALA A 48 43.35 1.54 -21.15
N GLN A 49 43.87 1.40 -19.92
CA GLN A 49 45.07 2.07 -19.39
C GLN A 49 46.02 1.15 -18.57
N GLY A 50 45.89 -0.20 -18.58
CA GLY A 50 46.93 -1.09 -18.01
C GLY A 50 46.53 -2.38 -17.25
N VAL A 51 46.49 -3.61 -17.80
CA VAL A 51 46.10 -4.88 -17.07
C VAL A 51 46.40 -6.31 -17.74
N VAL A 52 47.31 -7.18 -17.18
CA VAL A 52 47.49 -8.68 -17.46
C VAL A 52 47.82 -9.47 -16.16
N GLN A 53 47.45 -10.78 -16.15
CA GLN A 53 48.06 -11.95 -15.48
C GLN A 53 47.82 -12.13 -13.96
N GLN A 54 47.52 -13.35 -13.44
CA GLN A 54 47.07 -14.65 -14.01
C GLN A 54 46.61 -15.57 -12.83
N GLY A 55 45.65 -16.51 -13.00
CA GLY A 55 45.22 -17.41 -11.88
C GLY A 55 44.10 -18.43 -12.17
N THR A 56 43.60 -19.12 -11.11
CA THR A 56 42.47 -20.11 -11.02
C THR A 56 42.02 -20.32 -9.55
N GLY A 57 40.89 -20.95 -9.16
CA GLY A 57 39.68 -21.36 -9.91
C GLY A 57 38.74 -22.43 -9.24
N ALA A 58 37.46 -22.06 -9.00
CA ALA A 58 36.22 -22.87 -9.06
C ALA A 58 35.64 -23.76 -7.89
N THR A 59 34.27 -23.82 -7.81
CA THR A 59 33.30 -24.95 -7.50
C THR A 59 32.24 -24.97 -6.31
N ASN A 60 30.97 -24.57 -6.61
CA ASN A 60 29.58 -25.20 -6.52
C ASN A 60 28.85 -25.95 -5.32
N ALA A 61 27.47 -25.84 -5.29
CA ALA A 61 26.34 -26.82 -4.93
C ALA A 61 25.73 -26.98 -3.45
N ILE A 62 24.48 -27.46 -3.12
CA ILE A 62 23.04 -27.41 -3.66
C ILE A 62 21.92 -28.11 -2.76
N ARG A 63 20.62 -27.66 -2.76
CA ARG A 63 19.29 -28.28 -2.26
C ARG A 63 19.03 -28.49 -0.72
N GLY A 64 17.84 -28.85 -0.12
CA GLY A 64 16.38 -29.14 -0.44
C GLY A 64 15.59 -29.72 0.82
N VAL A 65 14.30 -30.17 0.95
CA VAL A 65 12.97 -30.14 0.23
C VAL A 65 11.81 -30.99 0.97
N GLN A 66 10.47 -30.73 0.79
CA GLN A 66 9.18 -31.51 1.16
C GLN A 66 8.56 -31.51 2.62
N GLN A 67 7.29 -31.90 3.00
CA GLN A 67 5.86 -31.91 2.44
C GLN A 67 4.74 -32.53 3.43
N ARG A 68 3.40 -32.24 3.26
CA ARG A 68 2.11 -33.04 3.61
C ARG A 68 1.32 -32.94 4.98
N VAL A 69 0.00 -33.30 5.18
CA VAL A 69 -1.31 -33.31 4.39
C VAL A 69 -2.63 -33.83 5.14
N GLN A 70 -3.89 -33.45 4.72
CA GLN A 70 -5.27 -34.11 4.80
C GLN A 70 -6.08 -34.34 6.16
N THR A 71 -7.43 -34.61 6.32
CA THR A 71 -8.77 -34.47 5.56
C THR A 71 -10.07 -34.92 6.37
N ASN A 72 -11.30 -34.46 5.96
CA ASN A 72 -12.63 -35.19 5.85
C ASN A 72 -13.57 -35.57 7.08
N VAL A 73 -14.92 -35.84 7.01
CA VAL A 73 -16.13 -35.51 6.13
C VAL A 73 -17.52 -36.10 6.67
N LEU A 74 -18.70 -35.66 6.14
CA LEU A 74 -20.09 -36.29 6.01
C LEU A 74 -21.29 -36.01 7.01
N ALA A 75 -22.57 -36.05 6.51
CA ALA A 75 -23.88 -35.88 7.24
C ALA A 75 -25.19 -36.20 6.40
N PRO A 76 -26.36 -36.65 6.97
CA PRO A 76 -27.66 -36.84 6.22
C PRO A 76 -29.07 -36.65 6.92
N GLU A 77 -30.03 -36.02 6.19
CA GLU A 77 -31.52 -36.27 6.02
C GLU A 77 -32.67 -36.00 7.08
N MET A 78 -33.96 -36.32 6.72
CA MET A 78 -35.28 -35.61 6.99
C MET A 78 -36.46 -36.58 7.46
N PRO A 79 -37.83 -36.45 7.27
CA PRO A 79 -38.81 -35.40 6.79
C PRO A 79 -40.30 -35.35 7.40
N ARG A 80 -41.22 -34.51 6.83
CA ARG A 80 -42.73 -34.65 6.58
C ARG A 80 -43.92 -34.21 7.53
N ALA A 81 -44.87 -33.40 6.95
CA ALA A 81 -46.38 -33.54 6.83
C ALA A 81 -47.50 -32.84 7.71
N SER A 82 -48.50 -32.21 7.03
CA SER A 82 -50.01 -32.09 7.28
C SER A 82 -50.66 -31.33 8.48
N SER A 83 -51.95 -30.83 8.51
CA SER A 83 -52.94 -30.28 7.50
C SER A 83 -54.35 -29.85 8.10
N ASP A 84 -54.96 -28.74 7.61
CA ASP A 84 -56.40 -28.27 7.50
C ASP A 84 -57.52 -28.33 8.60
N VAL A 85 -58.50 -27.37 8.53
CA VAL A 85 -60.01 -27.48 8.62
C VAL A 85 -60.76 -26.27 9.31
N THR A 86 -62.05 -26.02 8.95
CA THR A 86 -62.96 -24.87 9.32
C THR A 86 -64.35 -25.27 9.90
N VAL A 87 -65.12 -24.36 10.55
CA VAL A 87 -66.55 -24.53 11.03
C VAL A 87 -67.35 -23.18 11.09
N GLU A 88 -68.70 -23.21 11.09
CA GLU A 88 -69.65 -22.04 11.10
C GLU A 88 -70.83 -22.19 12.14
N THR A 89 -71.86 -21.30 12.18
CA THR A 89 -72.76 -21.02 13.36
C THR A 89 -74.31 -21.00 13.13
N GLY A 90 -75.16 -21.02 14.20
CA GLY A 90 -76.64 -20.80 14.16
C GLY A 90 -77.35 -20.56 15.52
N ALA A 91 -78.59 -19.98 15.58
CA ALA A 91 -79.19 -19.40 16.82
C ALA A 91 -80.77 -19.24 16.91
N SER A 92 -81.29 -18.54 17.96
CA SER A 92 -82.69 -18.04 18.28
C SER A 92 -83.66 -18.96 19.09
N GLY A 93 -84.78 -18.54 19.76
CA GLY A 93 -85.40 -17.23 20.13
C GLY A 93 -86.88 -17.35 20.68
N GLY A 94 -87.50 -16.33 21.36
CA GLY A 94 -88.96 -16.30 21.73
C GLY A 94 -89.44 -15.42 22.93
N ARG A 95 -90.74 -14.95 23.01
CA ARG A 95 -91.28 -14.03 24.08
C ARG A 95 -92.85 -13.88 24.22
N ALA A 96 -93.34 -13.43 25.40
CA ALA A 96 -94.64 -12.73 25.74
C ALA A 96 -95.92 -13.57 26.03
N PRO A 97 -97.07 -13.06 26.59
CA PRO A 97 -97.48 -11.71 27.09
C PRO A 97 -98.14 -11.70 28.53
N ALA A 98 -99.01 -10.73 28.91
CA ALA A 98 -99.59 -10.54 30.27
C ALA A 98 -101.04 -9.96 30.34
N ALA A 99 -101.71 -9.95 31.52
CA ALA A 99 -103.11 -9.47 31.71
C ALA A 99 -103.44 -8.88 33.12
N LYS A 100 -104.46 -7.98 33.19
CA LYS A 100 -105.24 -7.33 34.33
C LYS A 100 -104.61 -7.10 35.72
N ALA A 101 -105.10 -6.09 36.46
CA ALA A 101 -104.49 -5.59 37.71
C ALA A 101 -105.33 -5.89 38.99
N PRO A 102 -104.72 -5.97 40.20
CA PRO A 102 -105.37 -6.43 41.43
C PRO A 102 -105.92 -5.30 42.33
N ALA A 103 -106.23 -5.62 43.59
CA ALA A 103 -106.57 -4.67 44.65
C ALA A 103 -105.35 -3.92 45.25
N THR A 104 -104.13 -4.39 44.98
CA THR A 104 -102.90 -3.60 45.04
C THR A 104 -102.72 -2.84 43.71
N PRO A 105 -102.02 -1.69 43.69
CA PRO A 105 -101.73 -1.00 42.43
C PRO A 105 -100.98 -1.90 41.43
N ASP A 106 -101.20 -1.67 40.14
CA ASP A 106 -100.40 -2.35 39.11
C ASP A 106 -98.96 -1.82 39.16
N GLU A 107 -98.04 -2.66 39.60
CA GLU A 107 -96.61 -2.32 39.64
C GLU A 107 -95.94 -2.49 38.28
N ARG A 108 -96.56 -3.17 37.30
CA ARG A 108 -95.92 -3.41 35.98
C ARG A 108 -95.59 -2.11 35.24
N PRO A 109 -96.43 -1.05 35.25
CA PRO A 109 -96.04 0.27 34.75
C PRO A 109 -94.82 0.89 35.44
N LEU A 110 -94.62 0.64 36.74
CA LEU A 110 -93.43 1.09 37.49
C LEU A 110 -92.21 0.24 37.10
N TRP A 111 -92.31 -1.09 37.14
CA TRP A 111 -91.27 -2.00 36.66
C TRP A 111 -90.89 -1.75 35.20
N ASN A 112 -91.83 -1.38 34.32
CA ASN A 112 -91.57 -1.03 32.92
C ASN A 112 -90.73 0.25 32.77
N LEU A 113 -90.93 1.26 33.63
CA LEU A 113 -90.09 2.46 33.61
C LEU A 113 -88.66 2.15 34.08
N LEU A 114 -88.49 1.23 35.03
CA LEU A 114 -87.17 0.71 35.41
C LEU A 114 -86.55 -0.13 34.28
N HIS A 115 -87.30 -1.03 33.62
CA HIS A 115 -86.77 -1.74 32.44
C HIS A 115 -86.37 -0.80 31.30
N ALA A 116 -86.96 0.39 31.23
CA ALA A 116 -86.60 1.47 30.30
C ALA A 116 -85.54 2.47 30.85
N LYS A 117 -84.99 2.24 32.06
CA LYS A 117 -84.06 3.14 32.78
C LYS A 117 -84.56 4.58 32.98
N ARG A 118 -85.88 4.81 32.98
CA ARG A 118 -86.54 6.12 33.10
C ARG A 118 -86.84 6.49 34.55
N LEU A 119 -85.78 6.71 35.34
CA LEU A 119 -85.87 6.86 36.80
C LEU A 119 -86.70 8.08 37.26
N VAL A 120 -86.57 9.22 36.60
CA VAL A 120 -87.35 10.43 36.95
C VAL A 120 -88.85 10.26 36.68
N ASP A 121 -89.20 9.59 35.57
CA ASP A 121 -90.60 9.24 35.28
C ASP A 121 -91.14 8.20 36.26
N PHE A 122 -90.30 7.25 36.70
CA PHE A 122 -90.63 6.28 37.73
C PHE A 122 -90.93 7.00 39.05
N ASP A 123 -90.07 7.91 39.52
CA ASP A 123 -90.25 8.63 40.78
C ASP A 123 -91.55 9.47 40.74
N ALA A 124 -91.76 10.18 39.63
CA ALA A 124 -92.98 10.94 39.39
C ALA A 124 -94.24 10.05 39.30
N MET A 125 -94.10 8.77 38.96
CA MET A 125 -95.21 7.81 38.93
C MET A 125 -95.42 7.11 40.27
N LEU A 126 -94.37 6.78 41.01
CA LEU A 126 -94.43 6.21 42.35
C LEU A 126 -95.18 7.17 43.27
N ALA A 127 -94.78 8.45 43.27
CA ALA A 127 -95.45 9.51 43.98
C ALA A 127 -96.88 9.81 43.48
N ARG A 128 -97.34 9.25 42.35
CA ARG A 128 -98.77 9.26 41.93
C ARG A 128 -99.51 8.02 42.45
N VAL A 129 -98.85 6.87 42.52
CA VAL A 129 -99.43 5.61 43.03
C VAL A 129 -99.61 5.68 44.56
N GLU A 130 -98.61 6.16 45.30
CA GLU A 130 -98.68 6.32 46.77
C GLU A 130 -99.83 7.28 47.18
N ARG A 131 -99.97 8.41 46.48
CA ARG A 131 -101.12 9.34 46.66
C ARG A 131 -102.48 8.74 46.27
N ARG A 132 -102.50 7.66 45.49
CA ARG A 132 -103.73 6.98 45.04
C ARG A 132 -104.10 5.79 45.92
N PHE A 133 -103.12 5.17 46.60
CA PHE A 133 -103.26 4.01 47.46
C PHE A 133 -102.53 4.21 48.80
N PRO A 134 -103.05 5.05 49.73
CA PRO A 134 -102.29 5.52 50.90
C PRO A 134 -101.89 4.46 51.93
N THR A 135 -102.42 3.24 51.82
CA THR A 135 -102.09 2.07 52.67
C THR A 135 -101.14 1.07 51.99
N TRP A 136 -100.77 1.28 50.73
CA TRP A 136 -99.76 0.49 50.03
C TRP A 136 -98.40 1.18 50.15
N THR A 137 -97.41 0.45 50.65
CA THR A 137 -96.00 0.85 50.59
C THR A 137 -95.32 0.14 49.41
N PRO A 138 -94.41 0.81 48.68
CA PRO A 138 -93.65 0.18 47.60
C PRO A 138 -92.89 -1.07 48.09
N PRO A 139 -92.96 -2.22 47.40
CA PRO A 139 -92.18 -3.39 47.78
C PRO A 139 -90.68 -3.11 47.75
N ALA A 140 -89.94 -3.69 48.71
CA ALA A 140 -88.51 -3.49 48.85
C ALA A 140 -87.72 -3.83 47.56
N SER A 141 -88.21 -4.81 46.76
CA SER A 141 -87.64 -5.15 45.46
C SER A 141 -87.75 -4.03 44.42
N LEU A 142 -88.88 -3.32 44.36
CA LEU A 142 -89.09 -2.20 43.44
C LEU A 142 -88.17 -1.02 43.79
N VAL A 143 -88.03 -0.73 45.09
CA VAL A 143 -87.15 0.34 45.60
C VAL A 143 -85.68 -0.02 45.41
N ALA A 144 -85.30 -1.28 45.62
CA ALA A 144 -83.95 -1.79 45.39
C ALA A 144 -83.56 -1.75 43.91
N GLU A 145 -84.45 -2.17 42.99
CA GLU A 145 -84.22 -2.07 41.54
C GLU A 145 -83.95 -0.62 41.12
N ARG A 146 -84.83 0.32 41.52
CA ARG A 146 -84.68 1.74 41.20
C ARG A 146 -83.37 2.32 41.76
N THR A 147 -83.02 1.94 42.99
CA THR A 147 -81.76 2.39 43.62
C THR A 147 -80.54 1.83 42.89
N ARG A 148 -80.52 0.54 42.55
CA ARG A 148 -79.43 -0.07 41.75
C ARG A 148 -79.28 0.60 40.38
N GLN A 149 -80.39 0.93 39.72
CA GLN A 149 -80.31 1.61 38.43
C GLN A 149 -79.84 3.07 38.53
N GLN A 150 -80.20 3.79 39.60
CA GLN A 150 -79.61 5.12 39.86
C GLN A 150 -78.08 4.99 40.03
N HIS A 151 -77.65 3.98 40.77
CA HIS A 151 -76.23 3.67 41.01
C HIS A 151 -75.48 3.39 39.70
N ASP A 152 -76.01 2.49 38.84
CA ASP A 152 -75.46 2.22 37.51
C ASP A 152 -75.37 3.50 36.65
N MET A 153 -76.35 4.40 36.72
CA MET A 153 -76.31 5.68 36.00
C MET A 153 -75.27 6.66 36.57
N GLN A 154 -75.04 6.67 37.88
CA GLN A 154 -74.00 7.49 38.51
C GLN A 154 -72.60 7.01 38.09
N ILE A 155 -72.36 5.70 38.11
CA ILE A 155 -71.11 5.06 37.67
C ILE A 155 -70.86 5.32 36.17
N GLN A 156 -71.87 5.17 35.31
CA GLN A 156 -71.74 5.46 33.87
C GLN A 156 -71.49 6.94 33.59
N ARG A 157 -72.05 7.86 34.40
CA ARG A 157 -71.77 9.31 34.29
C ARG A 157 -70.34 9.65 34.74
N ALA A 158 -69.83 8.99 35.77
CA ALA A 158 -68.44 9.14 36.20
C ALA A 158 -67.45 8.68 35.10
N LEU A 159 -67.74 7.52 34.48
CA LEU A 159 -66.99 6.98 33.34
C LEU A 159 -67.16 7.77 32.03
N ALA A 160 -67.97 8.83 31.99
CA ALA A 160 -68.14 9.70 30.82
C ALA A 160 -67.10 10.84 30.71
N GLY A 161 -66.09 10.87 31.59
CA GLY A 161 -64.91 11.75 31.47
C GLY A 161 -64.71 12.78 32.58
N ASP A 162 -65.58 12.87 33.58
CA ASP A 162 -65.37 13.74 34.75
C ASP A 162 -64.48 13.03 35.79
N VAL A 163 -63.19 13.32 35.76
CA VAL A 163 -62.18 12.69 36.62
C VAL A 163 -62.38 13.04 38.11
N ALA A 164 -62.99 14.18 38.44
CA ALA A 164 -63.30 14.53 39.82
C ALA A 164 -64.49 13.71 40.36
N LEU A 165 -65.55 13.59 39.55
CA LEU A 165 -66.69 12.70 39.82
C LEU A 165 -66.25 11.23 39.88
N LEU A 166 -65.31 10.81 39.03
CA LEU A 166 -64.77 9.44 39.00
C LEU A 166 -64.01 9.09 40.29
N ARG A 167 -63.10 9.94 40.78
CA ARG A 167 -62.44 9.72 42.07
C ARG A 167 -63.45 9.64 43.22
N ALA A 168 -64.47 10.50 43.22
CA ALA A 168 -65.52 10.48 44.23
C ALA A 168 -66.37 9.19 44.17
N GLN A 169 -66.70 8.70 42.97
CA GLN A 169 -67.48 7.47 42.79
C GLN A 169 -66.67 6.23 43.19
N ILE A 170 -65.39 6.13 42.84
CA ILE A 170 -64.49 5.03 43.25
C ILE A 170 -64.35 4.97 44.78
N ALA A 171 -64.25 6.13 45.44
CA ALA A 171 -64.15 6.21 46.90
C ALA A 171 -65.48 5.93 47.63
N ALA A 172 -66.62 6.20 46.99
CA ALA A 172 -67.96 5.96 47.55
C ALA A 172 -68.45 4.53 47.34
N ASP A 173 -68.01 3.88 46.27
CA ASP A 173 -68.43 2.53 45.84
C ASP A 173 -67.24 1.77 45.21
N PRO A 174 -66.34 1.18 46.03
CA PRO A 174 -65.20 0.42 45.52
C PRO A 174 -65.59 -0.86 44.78
N ASP A 175 -66.71 -1.49 45.16
CA ASP A 175 -67.13 -2.79 44.62
C ASP A 175 -67.53 -2.72 43.13
N ALA A 176 -67.92 -1.53 42.63
CA ALA A 176 -68.11 -1.30 41.19
C ALA A 176 -66.82 -1.29 40.35
N PHE A 177 -65.65 -1.23 40.98
CA PHE A 177 -64.33 -1.10 40.32
C PHE A 177 -63.36 -2.20 40.78
N GLY A 178 -63.82 -3.45 40.68
CA GLY A 178 -63.05 -4.66 40.99
C GLY A 178 -63.26 -5.79 39.98
N CYS A 179 -62.85 -7.01 40.34
CA CYS A 179 -62.85 -8.17 39.44
C CYS A 179 -64.21 -8.48 38.77
N ALA A 180 -65.32 -8.28 39.48
CA ALA A 180 -66.67 -8.49 38.94
C ALA A 180 -67.03 -7.51 37.79
N HIS A 181 -66.28 -6.42 37.66
CA HIS A 181 -66.54 -5.30 36.75
C HIS A 181 -65.23 -4.80 36.11
N ILE A 182 -64.39 -5.72 35.64
CA ILE A 182 -63.06 -5.43 35.08
C ILE A 182 -63.05 -4.31 34.03
N GLU A 183 -64.02 -4.30 33.11
CA GLU A 183 -64.16 -3.25 32.07
C GLU A 183 -64.41 -1.85 32.64
N ARG A 184 -65.14 -1.73 33.76
CA ARG A 184 -65.31 -0.44 34.47
C ARG A 184 -63.99 0.02 35.08
N THR A 185 -63.19 -0.92 35.58
CA THR A 185 -61.88 -0.67 36.19
C THR A 185 -60.85 -0.23 35.14
N TRP A 186 -60.80 -0.90 33.98
CA TRP A 186 -59.96 -0.47 32.85
C TRP A 186 -60.41 0.88 32.28
N SER A 187 -61.71 1.11 32.09
CA SER A 187 -62.23 2.41 31.63
C SER A 187 -61.89 3.56 32.58
N ALA A 188 -61.97 3.31 33.90
CA ALA A 188 -61.58 4.28 34.91
C ALA A 188 -60.06 4.56 34.89
N ALA A 189 -59.25 3.51 34.76
CA ALA A 189 -57.80 3.62 34.67
C ALA A 189 -57.34 4.36 33.40
N ASP A 190 -57.96 4.11 32.25
CA ASP A 190 -57.66 4.81 31.00
C ASP A 190 -57.91 6.33 31.12
N LEU A 191 -58.99 6.73 31.79
CA LEU A 191 -59.31 8.14 32.08
C LEU A 191 -58.35 8.78 33.09
N LEU A 192 -57.95 8.05 34.13
CA LEU A 192 -57.00 8.53 35.14
C LEU A 192 -55.57 8.64 34.57
N ALA A 193 -55.15 7.70 33.74
CA ALA A 193 -53.88 7.74 33.00
C ALA A 193 -53.84 8.93 32.03
N ALA A 194 -54.91 9.17 31.28
CA ALA A 194 -55.03 10.34 30.40
C ALA A 194 -55.01 11.69 31.17
N ALA A 195 -55.39 11.68 32.45
CA ALA A 195 -55.30 12.82 33.36
C ALA A 195 -53.96 12.91 34.12
N GLY A 196 -53.02 11.98 33.88
CA GLY A 196 -51.71 11.93 34.54
C GLY A 196 -51.72 11.38 35.98
N ASP A 197 -52.84 10.85 36.47
CA ASP A 197 -52.98 10.33 37.83
C ASP A 197 -52.55 8.86 37.93
N THR A 198 -51.25 8.64 37.76
CA THR A 198 -50.65 7.30 37.74
C THR A 198 -50.75 6.59 39.09
N ASP A 199 -50.73 7.33 40.21
CA ASP A 199 -50.93 6.75 41.54
C ASP A 199 -52.35 6.18 41.73
N ALA A 200 -53.39 6.85 41.23
CA ALA A 200 -54.74 6.30 41.23
C ALA A 200 -54.88 5.08 40.30
N VAL A 201 -54.20 5.07 39.14
CA VAL A 201 -54.17 3.90 38.24
C VAL A 201 -53.46 2.71 38.91
N TYR A 202 -52.32 2.93 39.57
CA TYR A 202 -51.62 1.89 40.34
C TYR A 202 -52.49 1.36 41.48
N ALA A 203 -53.21 2.24 42.19
CA ALA A 203 -54.14 1.84 43.24
C ALA A 203 -55.32 0.97 42.72
N LEU A 204 -55.87 1.28 41.53
CA LEU A 204 -56.90 0.46 40.88
C LEU A 204 -56.37 -0.89 40.40
N TYR A 205 -55.16 -0.93 39.83
CA TYR A 205 -54.60 -2.17 39.25
C TYR A 205 -54.04 -3.14 40.30
N ARG A 206 -53.58 -2.65 41.46
CA ARG A 206 -53.03 -3.50 42.53
C ARG A 206 -53.96 -4.62 43.02
N PRO A 207 -55.26 -4.40 43.37
CA PRO A 207 -56.16 -5.50 43.76
C PRO A 207 -56.49 -6.43 42.60
N ILE A 208 -56.52 -5.92 41.36
CA ILE A 208 -56.83 -6.72 40.17
C ILE A 208 -55.76 -7.79 39.93
N VAL A 209 -54.49 -7.37 39.94
CA VAL A 209 -53.31 -8.22 39.76
C VAL A 209 -53.12 -9.21 40.93
N ALA A 210 -53.65 -8.91 42.12
CA ALA A 210 -53.51 -9.79 43.28
C ALA A 210 -54.54 -10.95 43.34
N ALA A 211 -55.72 -10.82 42.70
CA ALA A 211 -56.85 -11.70 43.02
C ALA A 211 -57.87 -12.01 41.90
N CYS A 212 -57.84 -11.36 40.73
CA CYS A 212 -58.89 -11.60 39.73
C CYS A 212 -58.73 -12.90 38.94
N GLU A 213 -59.86 -13.54 38.67
CA GLU A 213 -60.01 -14.59 37.67
C GLU A 213 -61.03 -14.16 36.59
N PRO A 214 -60.92 -14.64 35.33
CA PRO A 214 -59.83 -15.44 34.79
C PRO A 214 -58.50 -14.66 34.76
N ASP A 215 -57.40 -15.38 34.95
CA ASP A 215 -56.01 -14.93 34.86
C ASP A 215 -55.67 -13.97 33.70
N VAL A 216 -56.27 -14.15 32.52
CA VAL A 216 -56.18 -13.24 31.36
C VAL A 216 -56.47 -11.78 31.75
N ASN A 217 -57.44 -11.54 32.65
CA ASN A 217 -57.75 -10.18 33.13
C ASN A 217 -56.57 -9.55 33.89
N ARG A 218 -55.79 -10.34 34.63
CA ARG A 218 -54.59 -9.86 35.33
C ARG A 218 -53.49 -9.53 34.33
N VAL A 219 -53.27 -10.40 33.34
CA VAL A 219 -52.24 -10.20 32.29
C VAL A 219 -52.56 -8.99 31.40
N VAL A 220 -53.81 -8.80 30.96
CA VAL A 220 -54.24 -7.61 30.21
C VAL A 220 -54.09 -6.34 31.06
N THR A 221 -54.40 -6.41 32.37
CA THR A 221 -54.16 -5.28 33.30
C THR A 221 -52.68 -4.91 33.37
N LEU A 222 -51.78 -5.89 33.38
CA LEU A 222 -50.33 -5.66 33.38
C LEU A 222 -49.81 -5.10 32.05
N GLN A 223 -50.36 -5.55 30.92
CA GLN A 223 -50.06 -5.00 29.60
C GLN A 223 -50.53 -3.53 29.46
N ARG A 224 -51.64 -3.15 30.11
CA ARG A 224 -52.08 -1.76 30.25
C ARG A 224 -51.16 -0.97 31.20
N ALA A 225 -50.85 -1.53 32.37
CA ALA A 225 -49.97 -0.93 33.37
C ALA A 225 -48.60 -0.56 32.79
N ALA A 226 -47.98 -1.46 32.02
CA ALA A 226 -46.68 -1.23 31.36
C ALA A 226 -46.69 -0.11 30.28
N LYS A 227 -47.87 0.38 29.88
CA LYS A 227 -48.05 1.52 28.95
C LYS A 227 -48.52 2.80 29.64
N GLN A 228 -49.06 2.70 30.86
CA GLN A 228 -49.77 3.78 31.56
C GLN A 228 -49.10 4.23 32.85
N LEU A 229 -48.23 3.42 33.44
CA LEU A 229 -47.55 3.69 34.70
C LEU A 229 -46.05 3.95 34.52
N PRO A 230 -45.40 4.70 35.44
CA PRO A 230 -43.95 4.76 35.53
C PRO A 230 -43.33 3.36 35.67
N PRO A 231 -42.13 3.11 35.11
CA PRO A 231 -41.49 1.78 35.11
C PRO A 231 -41.53 1.06 36.47
N ALA A 232 -41.10 1.71 37.55
CA ALA A 232 -41.07 1.13 38.89
C ALA A 232 -42.46 0.74 39.44
N GLN A 233 -43.55 1.41 39.02
CA GLN A 233 -44.91 1.05 39.40
C GLN A 233 -45.43 -0.14 38.56
N ALA A 234 -45.16 -0.16 37.26
CA ALA A 234 -45.50 -1.29 36.39
C ALA A 234 -44.76 -2.57 36.81
N ASP A 235 -43.44 -2.47 37.03
CA ASP A 235 -42.60 -3.60 37.43
C ASP A 235 -43.03 -4.16 38.79
N ALA A 236 -43.40 -3.30 39.75
CA ALA A 236 -43.93 -3.73 41.04
C ALA A 236 -45.29 -4.48 40.97
N LEU A 237 -46.06 -4.34 39.89
CA LEU A 237 -47.25 -5.17 39.64
C LEU A 237 -46.88 -6.49 38.94
N ILE A 238 -45.98 -6.44 37.95
CA ILE A 238 -45.47 -7.62 37.24
C ILE A 238 -44.81 -8.60 38.22
N ASP A 239 -44.09 -8.08 39.21
CA ASP A 239 -43.40 -8.83 40.25
C ASP A 239 -44.36 -9.53 41.25
N VAL A 240 -45.59 -9.03 41.40
CA VAL A 240 -46.67 -9.70 42.17
C VAL A 240 -47.22 -10.90 41.39
N GLU A 241 -47.62 -10.71 40.14
CA GLU A 241 -48.12 -11.79 39.27
C GLU A 241 -47.06 -12.88 39.06
N TRP A 242 -45.78 -12.50 38.91
CA TRP A 242 -44.65 -13.43 38.83
C TRP A 242 -44.55 -14.34 40.07
N LYS A 243 -44.73 -13.79 41.27
CA LYS A 243 -44.52 -14.49 42.54
C LYS A 243 -45.75 -15.23 43.07
N GLN A 244 -46.96 -14.81 42.67
CA GLN A 244 -48.22 -15.24 43.30
C GLN A 244 -49.28 -15.73 42.31
N GLY A 245 -49.20 -15.34 41.03
CA GLY A 245 -50.19 -15.71 40.03
C GLY A 245 -50.05 -17.15 39.53
N ALA A 246 -51.10 -17.95 39.71
CA ALA A 246 -51.30 -19.17 38.93
C ALA A 246 -51.92 -18.80 37.57
N ARG A 247 -51.40 -19.37 36.48
CA ARG A 247 -51.82 -19.05 35.10
C ARG A 247 -52.00 -20.32 34.27
N GLY A 248 -53.00 -20.33 33.40
CA GLY A 248 -53.11 -21.25 32.28
C GLY A 248 -52.10 -20.91 31.17
N GLU A 249 -51.92 -21.84 30.23
CA GLU A 249 -50.84 -21.82 29.22
C GLU A 249 -50.79 -20.51 28.40
N ALA A 250 -51.94 -20.04 27.89
CA ALA A 250 -52.01 -18.80 27.11
C ALA A 250 -51.63 -17.56 27.94
N ALA A 251 -52.22 -17.40 29.14
CA ALA A 251 -51.91 -16.27 30.03
C ALA A 251 -50.46 -16.33 30.54
N ALA A 252 -49.91 -17.52 30.75
CA ALA A 252 -48.50 -17.71 31.11
C ALA A 252 -47.56 -17.27 29.98
N SER A 253 -47.86 -17.60 28.72
CA SER A 253 -47.11 -17.13 27.55
C SER A 253 -47.21 -15.60 27.40
N ASP A 254 -48.42 -15.03 27.46
CA ASP A 254 -48.63 -13.58 27.33
C ASP A 254 -47.96 -12.77 28.44
N PHE A 255 -47.95 -13.30 29.67
CA PHE A 255 -47.19 -12.73 30.78
C PHE A 255 -45.67 -12.86 30.56
N ALA A 256 -45.19 -14.00 30.06
CA ALA A 256 -43.78 -14.22 29.77
C ALA A 256 -43.26 -13.21 28.74
N ARG A 257 -44.00 -12.98 27.64
CA ARG A 257 -43.63 -11.97 26.62
C ARG A 257 -43.55 -10.55 27.21
N LEU A 258 -44.53 -10.18 28.05
CA LEU A 258 -44.50 -8.89 28.77
C LEU A 258 -43.26 -8.76 29.67
N ARG A 259 -42.94 -9.80 30.45
CA ARG A 259 -41.78 -9.82 31.35
C ARG A 259 -40.45 -9.79 30.58
N ASN A 260 -40.33 -10.56 29.49
CA ASN A 260 -39.14 -10.59 28.64
C ASN A 260 -38.87 -9.20 28.05
N ALA A 261 -39.90 -8.56 27.47
CA ALA A 261 -39.80 -7.20 26.93
C ALA A 261 -39.37 -6.19 28.01
N ARG A 262 -39.99 -6.22 29.20
CA ARG A 262 -39.61 -5.32 30.31
C ARG A 262 -38.16 -5.49 30.76
N VAL A 263 -37.65 -6.72 30.87
CA VAL A 263 -36.23 -6.95 31.23
C VAL A 263 -35.28 -6.46 30.14
N LEU A 264 -35.65 -6.64 28.85
CA LEU A 264 -34.86 -6.16 27.71
C LEU A 264 -34.93 -4.62 27.52
N ASP A 265 -35.99 -3.97 27.98
CA ASP A 265 -36.12 -2.50 28.02
C ASP A 265 -35.49 -1.85 29.27
N ALA A 266 -35.29 -2.60 30.36
CA ALA A 266 -34.91 -2.02 31.65
C ALA A 266 -33.42 -1.63 31.77
N SER A 267 -32.51 -2.33 31.11
CA SER A 267 -31.08 -1.97 31.17
C SER A 267 -30.73 -0.94 30.11
N THR A 268 -30.31 0.25 30.51
CA THR A 268 -29.93 1.32 29.58
C THR A 268 -28.49 1.21 29.05
N ASN A 269 -27.70 0.28 29.59
CA ASN A 269 -26.24 0.22 29.47
C ASN A 269 -25.71 -1.12 28.92
N TRP A 270 -26.48 -1.86 28.10
CA TRP A 270 -26.10 -3.19 27.61
C TRP A 270 -24.68 -3.25 26.96
N ALA A 271 -24.27 -2.19 26.26
CA ALA A 271 -22.96 -2.14 25.60
C ALA A 271 -21.77 -1.88 26.53
N THR A 272 -21.98 -1.50 27.80
CA THR A 272 -20.89 -1.23 28.76
C THR A 272 -20.71 -2.29 29.86
N ASP A 273 -21.63 -3.27 29.93
CA ASP A 273 -21.48 -4.49 30.73
C ASP A 273 -21.89 -5.73 29.91
N GLU A 274 -21.00 -6.13 29.00
CA GLU A 274 -21.15 -7.34 28.18
C GLU A 274 -21.44 -8.59 29.02
N THR A 275 -20.78 -8.73 30.16
CA THR A 275 -20.88 -9.94 31.00
C THR A 275 -22.27 -10.06 31.64
N SER A 276 -22.87 -8.95 32.08
CA SER A 276 -24.24 -8.95 32.58
C SER A 276 -25.27 -9.05 31.44
N THR A 277 -24.98 -8.46 30.28
CA THR A 277 -25.82 -8.59 29.06
C THR A 277 -25.93 -10.04 28.62
N ARG A 278 -24.81 -10.73 28.36
CA ARG A 278 -24.81 -12.15 27.95
C ARG A 278 -25.46 -13.06 29.00
N ARG A 279 -25.27 -12.79 30.30
CA ARG A 279 -25.96 -13.54 31.37
C ARG A 279 -27.49 -13.35 31.30
N THR A 280 -27.95 -12.11 31.18
CA THR A 280 -29.39 -11.79 31.12
C THR A 280 -30.04 -12.40 29.88
N LEU A 281 -29.36 -12.38 28.73
CA LEU A 281 -29.81 -13.05 27.52
C LEU A 281 -29.91 -14.56 27.72
N ALA A 282 -28.91 -15.21 28.33
CA ALA A 282 -28.95 -16.64 28.63
C ALA A 282 -30.07 -17.03 29.61
N GLU A 283 -30.36 -16.19 30.62
CA GLU A 283 -31.46 -16.40 31.58
C GLU A 283 -32.85 -16.23 30.95
N LEU A 284 -33.01 -15.28 30.01
CA LEU A 284 -34.27 -15.08 29.27
C LEU A 284 -34.46 -16.10 28.13
N ALA A 285 -33.39 -16.71 27.62
CA ALA A 285 -33.41 -17.51 26.41
C ALA A 285 -34.41 -18.69 26.39
N PRO A 286 -34.69 -19.41 27.49
CA PRO A 286 -35.77 -20.40 27.54
C PRO A 286 -37.14 -19.74 27.43
N SER A 287 -37.40 -18.71 28.25
CA SER A 287 -38.67 -17.95 28.28
C SER A 287 -39.05 -17.38 26.91
N ILE A 288 -38.10 -16.80 26.18
CA ILE A 288 -38.30 -16.27 24.82
C ILE A 288 -38.71 -17.37 23.84
N ARG A 289 -38.14 -18.58 23.98
CA ARG A 289 -38.45 -19.73 23.11
C ARG A 289 -39.80 -20.35 23.41
N ASP A 290 -40.06 -20.63 24.68
CA ASP A 290 -41.29 -21.30 25.15
C ASP A 290 -42.53 -20.42 24.88
N SER A 291 -42.41 -19.10 25.01
CA SER A 291 -43.49 -18.14 24.71
C SER A 291 -43.56 -17.69 23.25
N ARG A 292 -42.66 -18.19 22.38
CA ARG A 292 -42.51 -17.81 20.95
C ARG A 292 -42.40 -16.30 20.73
N ASP A 293 -41.60 -15.63 21.54
CA ASP A 293 -41.51 -14.17 21.58
C ASP A 293 -40.61 -13.59 20.49
N GLY A 294 -41.17 -13.39 19.29
CA GLY A 294 -40.44 -12.79 18.16
C GLY A 294 -39.94 -11.37 18.42
N ALA A 295 -40.62 -10.59 19.26
CA ALA A 295 -40.22 -9.21 19.57
C ALA A 295 -39.02 -9.17 20.54
N SER A 296 -39.02 -10.02 21.57
CA SER A 296 -37.85 -10.18 22.45
C SER A 296 -36.68 -10.86 21.72
N ALA A 297 -36.95 -11.77 20.78
CA ALA A 297 -35.90 -12.37 19.94
C ALA A 297 -35.20 -11.33 19.03
N ILE A 298 -35.93 -10.41 18.39
CA ILE A 298 -35.33 -9.27 17.65
C ILE A 298 -34.45 -8.41 18.57
N ARG A 299 -34.92 -8.10 19.77
CA ARG A 299 -34.15 -7.32 20.76
C ARG A 299 -32.88 -8.05 21.19
N ALA A 300 -32.96 -9.35 21.48
CA ALA A 300 -31.81 -10.19 21.78
C ALA A 300 -30.80 -10.22 20.62
N ALA A 301 -31.27 -10.29 19.38
CA ALA A 301 -30.43 -10.29 18.19
C ALA A 301 -29.63 -8.98 18.02
N TRP A 302 -30.28 -7.82 18.21
CA TRP A 302 -29.59 -6.52 18.19
C TRP A 302 -28.59 -6.36 19.33
N LEU A 303 -28.85 -6.96 20.51
CA LEU A 303 -27.91 -6.96 21.62
C LEU A 303 -26.65 -7.80 21.31
N GLU A 304 -26.80 -9.03 20.83
CA GLU A 304 -25.65 -9.85 20.42
C GLU A 304 -24.87 -9.21 19.24
N PHE A 305 -25.56 -8.52 18.30
CA PHE A 305 -24.92 -7.75 17.24
C PHE A 305 -24.07 -6.59 17.78
N ALA A 306 -24.55 -5.88 18.80
CA ALA A 306 -23.80 -4.82 19.49
C ALA A 306 -22.63 -5.36 20.33
N LEU A 307 -22.66 -6.64 20.72
CA LEU A 307 -21.54 -7.38 21.33
C LEU A 307 -20.62 -8.04 20.29
N HIS A 308 -20.78 -7.73 19.00
CA HIS A 308 -20.09 -8.34 17.86
C HIS A 308 -20.23 -9.87 17.73
N ASP A 309 -21.16 -10.50 18.48
CA ASP A 309 -21.49 -11.91 18.33
C ASP A 309 -22.51 -12.11 17.20
N TYR A 310 -22.04 -11.89 15.98
CA TYR A 310 -22.83 -12.07 14.77
C TYR A 310 -23.37 -13.51 14.63
N SER A 311 -22.77 -14.49 15.32
CA SER A 311 -23.22 -15.88 15.30
C SER A 311 -24.48 -16.09 16.14
N ALA A 312 -24.54 -15.49 17.33
CA ALA A 312 -25.73 -15.50 18.19
C ALA A 312 -26.82 -14.57 17.64
N ALA A 313 -26.44 -13.40 17.11
CA ALA A 313 -27.37 -12.46 16.48
C ALA A 313 -28.16 -13.10 15.32
N ALA A 314 -27.48 -13.85 14.43
CA ALA A 314 -28.13 -14.56 13.33
C ALA A 314 -29.19 -15.56 13.83
N GLN A 315 -28.84 -16.38 14.84
CA GLN A 315 -29.74 -17.37 15.42
C GLN A 315 -30.99 -16.71 16.05
N TRP A 316 -30.84 -15.57 16.71
CA TRP A 316 -31.97 -14.85 17.30
C TRP A 316 -32.90 -14.21 16.26
N PHE A 317 -32.36 -13.65 15.16
CA PHE A 317 -33.21 -13.18 14.06
C PHE A 317 -33.89 -14.33 13.30
N GLU A 318 -33.20 -15.44 13.06
CA GLU A 318 -33.78 -16.64 12.44
C GLU A 318 -34.94 -17.19 13.29
N LEU A 319 -34.78 -17.20 14.62
CA LEU A 319 -35.84 -17.54 15.56
C LEU A 319 -37.04 -16.58 15.47
N ALA A 320 -36.79 -15.27 15.38
CA ALA A 320 -37.86 -14.26 15.23
C ALA A 320 -38.62 -14.40 13.91
N VAL A 321 -37.93 -14.64 12.79
CA VAL A 321 -38.53 -14.95 11.48
C VAL A 321 -39.38 -16.22 11.55
N ALA A 322 -38.96 -17.24 12.31
CA ALA A 322 -39.70 -18.48 12.50
C ALA A 322 -40.94 -18.36 13.42
N TYR A 323 -41.08 -17.28 14.18
CA TYR A 323 -42.22 -17.06 15.08
C TYR A 323 -43.38 -16.31 14.44
N GLY A 324 -43.09 -15.35 13.54
CA GLY A 324 -43.93 -15.09 12.36
C GLY A 324 -45.37 -14.58 12.55
N GLU A 325 -45.55 -13.37 13.07
CA GLU A 325 -46.55 -12.43 12.52
C GLU A 325 -46.17 -10.97 12.88
N GLY A 326 -46.39 -10.02 11.95
CA GLY A 326 -46.11 -8.59 12.14
C GLY A 326 -44.62 -8.17 12.22
N THR A 327 -43.74 -8.99 12.78
CA THR A 327 -42.32 -8.64 13.06
C THR A 327 -41.31 -9.30 12.11
N SER A 328 -41.77 -10.15 11.18
CA SER A 328 -40.90 -10.97 10.32
C SER A 328 -40.01 -10.15 9.38
N ASP A 329 -40.51 -9.02 8.88
CA ASP A 329 -39.77 -8.17 7.93
C ASP A 329 -38.60 -7.43 8.60
N ASP A 330 -38.82 -6.85 9.80
CA ASP A 330 -37.74 -6.26 10.60
C ASP A 330 -36.70 -7.31 11.05
N ALA A 331 -37.16 -8.52 11.41
CA ALA A 331 -36.25 -9.63 11.71
C ALA A 331 -35.45 -10.08 10.47
N THR A 332 -36.03 -10.00 9.28
CA THR A 332 -35.37 -10.35 8.01
C THR A 332 -34.33 -9.30 7.62
N LEU A 333 -34.63 -8.02 7.80
CA LEU A 333 -33.68 -6.91 7.59
C LEU A 333 -32.52 -6.96 8.59
N GLY A 334 -32.81 -7.24 9.88
CA GLY A 334 -31.79 -7.47 10.90
C GLY A 334 -30.89 -8.66 10.55
N LEU A 335 -31.47 -9.80 10.16
CA LEU A 335 -30.70 -10.96 9.70
C LEU A 335 -29.84 -10.63 8.48
N ALA A 336 -30.37 -9.90 7.49
CA ALA A 336 -29.60 -9.47 6.33
C ALA A 336 -28.39 -8.62 6.73
N GLN A 337 -28.55 -7.67 7.66
CA GLN A 337 -27.42 -6.86 8.15
C GLN A 337 -26.40 -7.68 8.95
N VAL A 338 -26.83 -8.70 9.71
CA VAL A 338 -25.91 -9.67 10.32
C VAL A 338 -25.13 -10.46 9.25
N ARG A 339 -25.79 -10.91 8.17
CA ARG A 339 -25.12 -11.62 7.07
C ARG A 339 -24.12 -10.72 6.33
N VAL A 340 -24.41 -9.43 6.14
CA VAL A 340 -23.43 -8.44 5.64
C VAL A 340 -22.22 -8.34 6.58
N ALA A 341 -22.43 -8.22 7.89
CA ALA A 341 -21.35 -8.14 8.88
C ALA A 341 -20.50 -9.43 8.98
N GLN A 342 -21.08 -10.59 8.67
CA GLN A 342 -20.38 -11.87 8.55
C GLN A 342 -19.61 -12.02 7.21
N GLY A 343 -19.86 -11.17 6.22
CA GLY A 343 -19.35 -11.32 4.84
C GLY A 343 -20.13 -12.33 3.99
N ASP A 344 -21.28 -12.83 4.46
CA ASP A 344 -22.17 -13.72 3.70
C ASP A 344 -23.13 -12.90 2.83
N LEU A 345 -22.54 -12.26 1.81
CA LEU A 345 -23.22 -11.28 0.96
C LEU A 345 -24.33 -11.89 0.09
N ASP A 346 -24.22 -13.17 -0.23
CA ASP A 346 -25.21 -13.88 -1.06
C ASP A 346 -26.41 -14.36 -0.23
N ALA A 347 -26.21 -14.78 1.03
CA ALA A 347 -27.34 -14.99 1.94
C ALA A 347 -28.03 -13.66 2.29
N ALA A 348 -27.28 -12.57 2.45
CA ALA A 348 -27.85 -11.24 2.66
C ALA A 348 -28.74 -10.81 1.48
N GLU A 349 -28.25 -10.89 0.24
CA GLU A 349 -29.04 -10.58 -0.96
C GLU A 349 -30.28 -11.48 -1.09
N GLY A 350 -30.15 -12.78 -0.79
CA GLY A 350 -31.25 -13.74 -0.82
C GLY A 350 -32.38 -13.42 0.19
N LEU A 351 -32.05 -12.79 1.32
CA LEU A 351 -33.03 -12.28 2.28
C LEU A 351 -33.69 -10.98 1.77
N LEU A 352 -32.90 -10.07 1.18
CA LEU A 352 -33.38 -8.80 0.60
C LEU A 352 -34.20 -8.98 -0.70
N ALA A 353 -34.22 -10.18 -1.28
CA ALA A 353 -35.02 -10.51 -2.46
C ALA A 353 -36.53 -10.70 -2.17
N ARG A 354 -36.97 -10.64 -0.90
CA ARG A 354 -38.39 -10.77 -0.54
C ARG A 354 -39.19 -9.53 -0.95
N SER A 355 -40.37 -9.76 -1.54
CA SER A 355 -41.27 -8.69 -2.01
C SER A 355 -41.86 -7.82 -0.91
N SER A 356 -41.96 -8.31 0.34
CA SER A 356 -42.48 -7.53 1.48
C SER A 356 -41.58 -6.35 1.86
N ILE A 357 -40.27 -6.48 1.68
CA ILE A 357 -39.26 -5.46 2.04
C ILE A 357 -38.59 -4.82 0.82
N ALA A 358 -39.01 -5.15 -0.40
CA ALA A 358 -38.32 -4.72 -1.63
C ALA A 358 -38.22 -3.20 -1.79
N ASP A 359 -39.24 -2.46 -1.35
CA ASP A 359 -39.33 -1.00 -1.42
C ASP A 359 -38.81 -0.25 -0.17
N ASP A 360 -38.37 -0.98 0.88
CA ASP A 360 -37.85 -0.37 2.11
C ASP A 360 -36.52 0.37 1.85
N SER A 361 -36.37 1.59 2.40
CA SER A 361 -35.13 2.36 2.34
C SER A 361 -33.93 1.61 2.94
N ARG A 362 -34.18 0.77 3.96
CA ARG A 362 -33.20 -0.10 4.62
C ARG A 362 -32.70 -1.21 3.68
N THR A 363 -33.60 -1.82 2.90
CA THR A 363 -33.24 -2.78 1.83
C THR A 363 -32.31 -2.13 0.81
N ARG A 364 -32.59 -0.88 0.40
CA ARG A 364 -31.74 -0.16 -0.54
C ARG A 364 -30.36 0.15 0.06
N ALA A 365 -30.31 0.65 1.30
CA ALA A 365 -29.05 0.90 2.00
C ALA A 365 -28.19 -0.36 2.15
N LEU A 366 -28.78 -1.49 2.57
CA LEU A 366 -28.08 -2.77 2.70
C LEU A 366 -27.57 -3.29 1.35
N ARG A 367 -28.32 -3.12 0.25
CA ARG A 367 -27.82 -3.41 -1.11
C ARG A 367 -26.62 -2.54 -1.47
N GLY A 368 -26.61 -1.27 -1.07
CA GLY A 368 -25.45 -0.39 -1.22
C GLY A 368 -24.21 -0.88 -0.46
N GLU A 369 -24.39 -1.35 0.78
CA GLU A 369 -23.31 -1.95 1.58
C GLU A 369 -22.80 -3.26 0.98
N ILE A 370 -23.70 -4.15 0.55
CA ILE A 370 -23.36 -5.38 -0.18
C ILE A 370 -22.57 -5.07 -1.45
N ALA A 371 -23.02 -4.09 -2.24
CA ALA A 371 -22.38 -3.68 -3.48
C ALA A 371 -20.98 -3.09 -3.24
N MET A 372 -20.80 -2.23 -2.23
CA MET A 372 -19.48 -1.72 -1.82
C MET A 372 -18.56 -2.85 -1.32
N SER A 373 -19.10 -3.85 -0.62
CA SER A 373 -18.32 -5.00 -0.14
C SER A 373 -17.88 -5.90 -1.30
N ARG A 374 -18.80 -6.26 -2.21
CA ARG A 374 -18.50 -6.97 -3.47
C ARG A 374 -17.48 -6.20 -4.32
N ALA A 375 -17.60 -4.88 -4.43
CA ALA A 375 -16.64 -4.04 -5.14
C ALA A 375 -15.24 -4.10 -4.52
N SER A 376 -15.15 -3.98 -3.19
CA SER A 376 -13.90 -4.05 -2.43
C SER A 376 -13.25 -5.43 -2.51
N GLU A 377 -14.04 -6.50 -2.55
CA GLU A 377 -13.54 -7.85 -2.75
C GLU A 377 -13.03 -8.07 -4.18
N ALA A 378 -13.83 -7.72 -5.19
CA ALA A 378 -13.44 -7.83 -6.59
C ALA A 378 -12.15 -7.06 -6.89
N TYR A 379 -11.96 -5.87 -6.29
CA TYR A 379 -10.70 -5.13 -6.37
C TYR A 379 -9.52 -5.92 -5.78
N ARG A 380 -9.67 -6.47 -4.56
CA ARG A 380 -8.63 -7.31 -3.91
C ARG A 380 -8.32 -8.60 -4.69
N GLN A 381 -9.27 -9.11 -5.47
CA GLN A 381 -9.09 -10.27 -6.35
C GLN A 381 -8.47 -9.90 -7.72
N GLY A 382 -8.31 -8.62 -8.04
CA GLY A 382 -7.85 -8.14 -9.35
C GLY A 382 -8.94 -8.07 -10.44
N SER A 383 -10.19 -8.33 -10.08
CA SER A 383 -11.37 -8.32 -10.97
C SER A 383 -11.92 -6.89 -11.12
N TYR A 384 -11.09 -5.95 -11.59
CA TYR A 384 -11.38 -4.52 -11.55
C TYR A 384 -12.66 -4.11 -12.33
N ARG A 385 -13.03 -4.85 -13.37
CA ARG A 385 -14.29 -4.61 -14.12
C ARG A 385 -15.53 -5.00 -13.32
N ASP A 386 -15.45 -6.10 -12.58
CA ASP A 386 -16.55 -6.56 -11.72
C ASP A 386 -16.67 -5.65 -10.49
N SER A 387 -15.53 -5.10 -10.02
CA SER A 387 -15.50 -4.05 -9.00
C SER A 387 -16.19 -2.77 -9.47
N LEU A 388 -15.91 -2.29 -10.69
CA LEU A 388 -16.60 -1.12 -11.27
C LEU A 388 -18.12 -1.37 -11.42
N ALA A 389 -18.53 -2.54 -11.91
CA ALA A 389 -19.95 -2.89 -12.01
C ALA A 389 -20.66 -2.93 -10.64
N ALA A 390 -19.96 -3.40 -9.60
CA ALA A 390 -20.46 -3.37 -8.23
C ALA A 390 -20.50 -1.94 -7.65
N LEU A 391 -19.55 -1.07 -7.98
CA LEU A 391 -19.59 0.36 -7.62
C LEU A 391 -20.74 1.11 -8.29
N ASP A 392 -21.08 0.78 -9.54
CA ASP A 392 -22.25 1.33 -10.23
C ASP A 392 -23.54 0.88 -9.53
N GLY A 393 -23.64 -0.41 -9.16
CA GLY A 393 -24.75 -0.92 -8.34
C GLY A 393 -24.84 -0.28 -6.95
N ALA A 394 -23.72 0.09 -6.32
CA ALA A 394 -23.71 0.84 -5.07
C ALA A 394 -24.25 2.27 -5.24
N ARG A 395 -23.92 2.93 -6.36
CA ARG A 395 -24.42 4.27 -6.70
C ARG A 395 -25.91 4.25 -7.04
N ASP A 396 -26.38 3.25 -7.76
CA ASP A 396 -27.83 3.02 -8.03
C ASP A 396 -28.61 2.73 -6.73
N ALA A 397 -27.96 2.12 -5.73
CA ALA A 397 -28.49 1.97 -4.38
C ALA A 397 -28.42 3.26 -3.52
N GLY A 398 -27.83 4.35 -4.03
CA GLY A 398 -27.77 5.65 -3.37
C GLY A 398 -26.59 5.83 -2.40
N VAL A 399 -25.52 5.04 -2.52
CA VAL A 399 -24.24 5.32 -1.84
C VAL A 399 -23.63 6.61 -2.42
N SER A 400 -23.09 7.48 -1.56
CA SER A 400 -22.52 8.77 -1.98
C SER A 400 -21.26 8.61 -2.83
N ASP A 401 -21.06 9.53 -3.78
CA ASP A 401 -19.89 9.58 -4.65
C ASP A 401 -18.56 9.63 -3.86
N GLU A 402 -18.54 10.34 -2.72
CA GLU A 402 -17.46 10.35 -1.71
C GLU A 402 -16.98 8.94 -1.30
N ARG A 403 -17.88 7.95 -1.23
CA ARG A 403 -17.54 6.56 -0.88
C ARG A 403 -17.24 5.68 -2.09
N VAL A 404 -17.63 6.10 -3.30
CA VAL A 404 -17.58 5.31 -4.54
C VAL A 404 -16.37 5.70 -5.39
N GLU A 405 -16.12 6.99 -5.56
CA GLU A 405 -15.17 7.53 -6.53
C GLU A 405 -13.69 7.23 -6.21
N PRO A 406 -13.22 7.20 -4.94
CA PRO A 406 -11.84 6.77 -4.66
C PRO A 406 -11.55 5.35 -5.16
N LEU A 407 -12.42 4.38 -4.87
CA LEU A 407 -12.26 3.00 -5.36
C LEU A 407 -12.50 2.90 -6.87
N ARG A 408 -13.35 3.77 -7.47
CA ARG A 408 -13.49 3.87 -8.93
C ARG A 408 -12.19 4.34 -9.59
N GLY A 409 -11.54 5.35 -9.03
CA GLY A 409 -10.26 5.87 -9.50
C GLY A 409 -9.17 4.79 -9.47
N TRP A 410 -9.05 4.06 -8.37
CA TRP A 410 -8.09 2.95 -8.24
C TRP A 410 -8.35 1.80 -9.22
N ASN A 411 -9.62 1.46 -9.48
CA ASN A 411 -9.99 0.48 -10.51
C ASN A 411 -9.61 0.95 -11.93
N LEU A 412 -9.90 2.21 -12.28
CA LEU A 412 -9.54 2.79 -13.58
C LEU A 412 -8.01 2.84 -13.75
N PHE A 413 -7.28 3.21 -12.71
CA PHE A 413 -5.81 3.18 -12.72
C PHE A 413 -5.28 1.76 -12.96
N ALA A 414 -5.80 0.75 -12.24
CA ALA A 414 -5.38 -0.65 -12.39
C ALA A 414 -5.78 -1.28 -13.74
N LEU A 415 -6.75 -0.70 -14.46
CA LEU A 415 -7.11 -1.06 -15.83
C LEU A 415 -6.26 -0.36 -16.90
N GLY A 416 -5.41 0.60 -16.52
CA GLY A 416 -4.62 1.43 -17.44
C GLY A 416 -5.36 2.66 -17.99
N ASP A 417 -6.59 2.92 -17.54
CA ASP A 417 -7.43 4.07 -17.90
C ASP A 417 -6.99 5.35 -17.15
N TYR A 418 -5.68 5.64 -17.12
CA TYR A 418 -5.07 6.69 -16.28
C TYR A 418 -5.68 8.08 -16.47
N ALA A 419 -6.03 8.45 -17.71
CA ALA A 419 -6.67 9.73 -18.02
C ALA A 419 -8.14 9.82 -17.53
N GLN A 420 -8.76 8.68 -17.20
CA GLN A 420 -10.07 8.62 -16.56
C GLN A 420 -9.90 8.62 -15.04
N ALA A 421 -8.95 7.84 -14.52
CA ALA A 421 -8.58 7.80 -13.11
C ALA A 421 -8.20 9.21 -12.58
N GLU A 422 -7.32 9.95 -13.28
CA GLU A 422 -6.95 11.32 -12.90
C GLU A 422 -8.18 12.22 -12.77
N ARG A 423 -9.17 12.14 -13.68
CA ARG A 423 -10.39 12.98 -13.61
C ARG A 423 -11.29 12.62 -12.43
N VAL A 424 -11.39 11.34 -12.09
CA VAL A 424 -12.13 10.86 -10.93
C VAL A 424 -11.46 11.36 -9.63
N PHE A 425 -10.16 11.14 -9.50
CA PHE A 425 -9.40 11.61 -8.34
C PHE A 425 -9.37 13.14 -8.23
N ASP A 426 -9.19 13.89 -9.32
CA ASP A 426 -9.20 15.35 -9.29
C ASP A 426 -10.59 15.89 -8.86
N ALA A 427 -11.68 15.31 -9.37
CA ALA A 427 -13.04 15.69 -8.97
C ALA A 427 -13.33 15.44 -7.47
N HIS A 428 -12.75 14.38 -6.88
CA HIS A 428 -12.82 14.13 -5.43
C HIS A 428 -11.89 15.07 -4.65
N TYR A 429 -10.65 15.23 -5.12
CA TYR A 429 -9.64 16.08 -4.48
C TYR A 429 -10.05 17.55 -4.39
N GLN A 430 -10.75 18.10 -5.39
CA GLN A 430 -11.27 19.48 -5.33
C GLN A 430 -12.34 19.69 -4.24
N GLN A 431 -12.93 18.62 -3.69
CA GLN A 431 -13.96 18.68 -2.65
C GLN A 431 -13.42 18.33 -1.26
N HIS A 432 -12.54 17.31 -1.17
CA HIS A 432 -12.10 16.74 0.11
C HIS A 432 -10.61 17.02 0.44
N HIS A 433 -9.78 17.38 -0.54
CA HIS A 433 -8.32 17.57 -0.40
C HIS A 433 -7.60 16.39 0.29
N ASP A 434 -8.06 15.17 0.03
CA ASP A 434 -7.64 13.92 0.68
C ASP A 434 -6.38 13.28 0.09
N ASP A 435 -5.70 12.45 0.89
CA ASP A 435 -4.52 11.69 0.51
C ASP A 435 -4.77 10.64 -0.60
N ASP A 436 -5.90 9.93 -0.60
CA ASP A 436 -6.20 8.91 -1.62
C ASP A 436 -6.25 9.52 -3.02
N SER A 437 -6.94 10.65 -3.14
CA SER A 437 -7.08 11.36 -4.41
C SER A 437 -5.80 12.08 -4.80
N ALA A 438 -5.04 12.60 -3.85
CA ALA A 438 -3.72 13.18 -4.11
C ALA A 438 -2.73 12.15 -4.66
N GLU A 439 -2.66 10.97 -4.04
CA GLU A 439 -1.83 9.84 -4.49
C GLU A 439 -2.29 9.35 -5.87
N GLY A 440 -3.61 9.17 -6.04
CA GLY A 440 -4.24 8.75 -7.28
C GLY A 440 -3.97 9.70 -8.46
N ILE A 441 -4.01 11.02 -8.25
CA ILE A 441 -3.61 12.02 -9.26
C ILE A 441 -2.12 11.88 -9.60
N ALA A 442 -1.23 11.87 -8.59
CA ALA A 442 0.21 11.85 -8.82
C ALA A 442 0.65 10.61 -9.62
N LEU A 443 0.15 9.42 -9.24
CA LEU A 443 0.37 8.17 -9.95
C LEU A 443 -0.23 8.20 -11.37
N SER A 444 -1.47 8.66 -11.53
CA SER A 444 -2.14 8.72 -12.84
C SER A 444 -1.45 9.68 -13.80
N VAL A 445 -0.94 10.82 -13.31
CA VAL A 445 -0.17 11.79 -14.10
C VAL A 445 1.17 11.18 -14.56
N LYS A 446 1.91 10.54 -13.65
CA LYS A 446 3.19 9.90 -13.97
C LYS A 446 3.02 8.75 -14.96
N ALA A 447 1.99 7.92 -14.79
CA ALA A 447 1.66 6.81 -15.69
C ALA A 447 1.28 7.25 -17.12
N GLN A 448 0.85 8.51 -17.29
CA GLN A 448 0.63 9.13 -18.61
C GLN A 448 1.89 9.77 -19.22
N GLY A 449 3.04 9.69 -18.55
CA GLY A 449 4.28 10.34 -18.99
C GLY A 449 4.21 11.87 -18.95
N ARG A 450 3.30 12.44 -18.14
CA ARG A 450 3.15 13.89 -17.96
C ARG A 450 3.80 14.34 -16.65
N HIS A 451 4.26 15.59 -16.64
CA HIS A 451 4.49 16.34 -15.41
C HIS A 451 3.33 17.33 -15.22
N ARG A 452 2.89 17.55 -13.98
CA ARG A 452 1.80 18.47 -13.61
C ARG A 452 2.33 19.43 -12.55
N PRO A 453 2.58 20.72 -12.86
CA PRO A 453 3.05 21.68 -11.87
C PRO A 453 2.03 21.78 -10.73
N SER A 454 2.51 21.75 -9.49
CA SER A 454 1.67 21.60 -8.32
C SER A 454 0.93 22.90 -7.95
N SER A 455 -0.36 22.78 -7.65
CA SER A 455 -1.06 23.81 -6.86
C SER A 455 -0.62 23.68 -5.40
N PRO A 456 -0.24 24.76 -4.70
CA PRO A 456 0.36 24.70 -3.36
C PRO A 456 -0.64 24.39 -2.22
N ALA A 457 -1.79 23.78 -2.51
CA ALA A 457 -2.88 23.53 -1.57
C ALA A 457 -3.15 22.02 -1.41
N GLY A 458 -3.26 21.57 -0.15
CA GLY A 458 -3.50 20.18 0.24
C GLY A 458 -2.29 19.25 0.02
N PRO A 459 -2.47 17.93 0.15
CA PRO A 459 -1.38 16.95 0.11
C PRO A 459 -0.81 16.64 -1.30
N LEU A 460 -1.46 17.04 -2.40
CA LEU A 460 -1.00 16.73 -3.77
C LEU A 460 0.47 17.07 -4.09
N PRO A 461 1.05 18.22 -3.67
CA PRO A 461 2.48 18.49 -3.89
C PRO A 461 3.41 17.45 -3.26
N ALA A 462 3.01 16.87 -2.13
CA ALA A 462 3.80 15.87 -1.42
C ALA A 462 3.84 14.54 -2.19
N TYR A 463 2.71 14.08 -2.73
CA TYR A 463 2.66 12.86 -3.53
C TYR A 463 3.38 13.00 -4.87
N ILE A 464 3.29 14.16 -5.53
CA ILE A 464 4.10 14.45 -6.74
C ILE A 464 5.59 14.35 -6.41
N ALA A 465 6.04 15.00 -5.32
CA ALA A 465 7.42 14.94 -4.88
C ALA A 465 7.85 13.53 -4.42
N ALA A 466 6.97 12.74 -3.79
CA ALA A 466 7.26 11.36 -3.39
C ALA A 466 7.43 10.43 -4.60
N VAL A 467 6.54 10.57 -5.60
CA VAL A 467 6.66 9.87 -6.90
C VAL A 467 7.96 10.28 -7.59
N ASP A 468 8.26 11.56 -7.75
CA ASP A 468 9.47 11.97 -8.47
C ASP A 468 10.76 11.60 -7.70
N ALA A 469 10.77 11.67 -6.36
CA ALA A 469 11.87 11.14 -5.53
C ALA A 469 12.07 9.62 -5.72
N GLN A 470 11.00 8.84 -5.85
CA GLN A 470 11.06 7.40 -6.14
C GLN A 470 11.68 7.12 -7.52
N ASN A 471 11.36 7.93 -8.54
CA ASN A 471 11.95 7.78 -9.86
C ASN A 471 13.46 8.07 -9.82
N LEU A 472 13.85 9.21 -9.23
CA LEU A 472 15.25 9.61 -9.04
C LEU A 472 16.06 8.55 -8.26
N TYR A 473 15.43 7.83 -7.33
CA TYR A 473 16.05 6.71 -6.61
C TYR A 473 16.35 5.50 -7.52
N TYR A 474 15.41 5.07 -8.36
CA TYR A 474 15.64 3.97 -9.31
C TYR A 474 16.55 4.36 -10.49
N GLU A 475 16.62 5.66 -10.79
CA GLU A 475 17.55 6.31 -11.73
C GLU A 475 18.92 6.64 -11.08
N LYS A 476 19.16 6.19 -9.84
CA LYS A 476 20.43 6.32 -9.05
C LYS A 476 20.87 7.74 -8.71
N GLN A 477 20.07 8.76 -9.05
CA GLN A 477 20.25 10.17 -8.68
C GLN A 477 19.91 10.42 -7.19
N PHE A 478 20.49 9.63 -6.27
CA PHE A 478 20.11 9.56 -4.85
C PHE A 478 20.21 10.89 -4.09
N VAL A 479 21.11 11.78 -4.50
CA VAL A 479 21.24 13.12 -3.89
C VAL A 479 20.00 13.97 -4.20
N GLU A 480 19.54 13.93 -5.45
CA GLU A 480 18.34 14.65 -5.88
C GLU A 480 17.07 13.96 -5.37
N ALA A 481 17.05 12.62 -5.32
CA ALA A 481 15.99 11.87 -4.67
C ALA A 481 15.76 12.33 -3.22
N GLN A 482 16.83 12.53 -2.43
CA GLN A 482 16.73 13.05 -1.06
C GLN A 482 16.30 14.53 -0.99
N ARG A 483 16.70 15.37 -1.95
CA ARG A 483 16.26 16.77 -2.02
C ARG A 483 14.76 16.85 -2.31
N THR A 484 14.28 16.13 -3.31
CA THR A 484 12.86 16.02 -3.68
C THR A 484 12.04 15.36 -2.57
N TRP A 485 12.59 14.34 -1.91
CA TRP A 485 11.98 13.72 -0.73
C TRP A 485 11.78 14.66 0.45
N ARG A 486 12.78 15.52 0.74
CA ARG A 486 12.65 16.55 1.79
C ARG A 486 11.51 17.52 1.52
N ASN A 487 11.13 17.74 0.26
CA ASN A 487 9.91 18.47 -0.08
C ASN A 487 8.66 17.62 0.22
N ALA A 488 8.63 16.34 -0.18
CA ALA A 488 7.52 15.43 0.06
C ALA A 488 7.12 15.34 1.55
N VAL A 489 8.09 15.15 2.45
CA VAL A 489 7.84 15.02 3.91
C VAL A 489 7.62 16.36 4.63
N SER A 490 7.59 17.49 3.92
CA SER A 490 7.37 18.83 4.50
C SER A 490 5.93 19.33 4.44
N GLY A 491 5.04 18.59 3.77
CA GLY A 491 3.65 18.96 3.52
C GLY A 491 2.64 18.50 4.59
N THR A 492 1.37 18.51 4.21
CA THR A 492 0.24 18.07 5.07
C THR A 492 -0.24 16.64 4.79
N ALA A 493 0.49 15.87 3.98
CA ALA A 493 0.15 14.49 3.62
C ALA A 493 0.46 13.51 4.75
N ASP A 494 -0.16 12.33 4.72
CA ASP A 494 0.16 11.23 5.62
C ASP A 494 1.61 10.77 5.44
N ALA A 495 2.44 11.08 6.43
CA ALA A 495 3.85 10.71 6.45
C ALA A 495 4.06 9.18 6.37
N GLN A 496 3.12 8.35 6.81
CA GLN A 496 3.21 6.89 6.65
C GLN A 496 3.01 6.47 5.20
N ARG A 497 2.03 7.05 4.48
CA ARG A 497 1.82 6.79 3.05
C ARG A 497 3.02 7.25 2.23
N ILE A 498 3.42 8.50 2.42
CA ILE A 498 4.60 9.09 1.75
C ILE A 498 5.83 8.19 1.97
N ALA A 499 6.09 7.71 3.19
CA ALA A 499 7.24 6.85 3.52
C ALA A 499 7.39 5.60 2.63
N HIS A 500 6.31 5.04 2.08
CA HIS A 500 6.38 3.84 1.23
C HIS A 500 7.01 4.08 -0.14
N TYR A 501 7.12 5.33 -0.60
CA TYR A 501 7.67 5.63 -1.92
C TYR A 501 9.18 5.40 -2.02
N LEU A 502 9.94 5.55 -0.93
CA LEU A 502 11.40 5.48 -0.97
C LEU A 502 11.89 4.12 -0.43
N PRO A 503 12.47 3.23 -1.26
CA PRO A 503 12.77 1.85 -0.86
C PRO A 503 13.87 1.69 0.22
N ALA A 504 14.60 2.76 0.52
CA ALA A 504 15.64 2.78 1.54
C ALA A 504 15.85 4.18 2.12
N ASP A 505 16.45 4.25 3.31
CA ASP A 505 16.70 5.49 4.02
C ASP A 505 17.92 6.26 3.45
N LEU A 506 17.63 7.36 2.75
CA LEU A 506 18.61 8.29 2.20
C LEU A 506 19.19 9.29 3.22
N THR A 507 18.91 9.15 4.52
CA THR A 507 19.49 10.02 5.56
C THR A 507 21.01 10.03 5.49
N GLY A 508 21.58 11.22 5.23
CA GLY A 508 23.01 11.45 5.10
C GLY A 508 23.61 11.14 3.73
N ILE A 509 22.81 10.92 2.68
CA ILE A 509 23.29 10.74 1.30
C ILE A 509 24.00 11.99 0.74
N ASP A 510 23.59 13.16 1.24
CA ASP A 510 24.05 14.53 0.95
C ASP A 510 24.88 15.12 2.12
N ALA A 511 25.35 14.28 3.04
CA ALA A 511 26.27 14.69 4.11
C ALA A 511 27.66 14.98 3.53
N PRO A 512 28.23 16.19 3.75
CA PRO A 512 29.62 16.45 3.40
C PRO A 512 30.56 15.43 4.04
N SER A 513 31.60 15.04 3.32
CA SER A 513 32.49 13.94 3.74
C SER A 513 33.97 14.24 3.49
N VAL A 514 34.83 13.59 4.26
CA VAL A 514 36.28 13.57 4.06
C VAL A 514 36.74 12.12 3.98
N THR A 515 37.38 11.77 2.87
CA THR A 515 37.89 10.42 2.58
C THR A 515 39.42 10.43 2.63
N GLY A 516 40.00 9.62 3.53
CA GLY A 516 41.43 9.33 3.57
C GLY A 516 41.69 7.90 3.09
N GLY A 517 42.61 7.71 2.15
CA GLY A 517 42.87 6.38 1.59
C GLY A 517 44.23 6.23 0.92
N SER A 518 44.46 5.06 0.33
CA SER A 518 45.64 4.77 -0.46
C SER A 518 45.31 3.84 -1.62
N GLY A 519 45.89 4.14 -2.77
CA GLY A 519 45.87 3.28 -3.96
C GLY A 519 47.23 2.65 -4.17
N TRP A 520 47.22 1.43 -4.70
CA TRP A 520 48.39 0.72 -5.18
C TRP A 520 48.09 0.14 -6.56
N VAL A 521 49.01 0.34 -7.49
CA VAL A 521 48.93 -0.16 -8.86
C VAL A 521 50.28 -0.79 -9.20
N ASN A 522 50.29 -1.94 -9.86
CA ASN A 522 51.53 -2.59 -10.27
C ASN A 522 51.40 -3.21 -11.67
N HIS A 523 51.76 -2.43 -12.69
CA HIS A 523 51.92 -2.85 -14.06
C HIS A 523 53.29 -3.52 -14.24
N ALA A 524 53.31 -4.83 -14.49
CA ALA A 524 54.54 -5.56 -14.77
C ALA A 524 55.03 -5.33 -16.21
N GLY A 525 56.31 -5.53 -16.45
CA GLY A 525 56.91 -5.21 -17.73
C GLY A 525 58.42 -5.26 -17.64
N THR A 526 59.10 -4.76 -18.66
CA THR A 526 60.56 -4.58 -18.60
C THR A 526 60.88 -3.44 -17.63
N LYS A 527 61.90 -3.65 -16.79
CA LYS A 527 62.39 -2.59 -15.89
C LYS A 527 62.99 -1.46 -16.73
N GLY A 528 62.59 -0.21 -16.44
CA GLY A 528 63.03 0.96 -17.21
C GLY A 528 62.15 1.29 -18.42
N GLU A 529 61.14 0.47 -18.71
CA GLU A 529 60.23 0.65 -19.86
C GLU A 529 58.76 0.69 -19.36
N ASN A 530 57.92 -0.24 -19.81
CA ASN A 530 56.49 -0.34 -19.47
C ASN A 530 56.18 -0.96 -18.10
N ARG A 531 57.19 -1.35 -17.30
CA ARG A 531 56.95 -1.64 -15.89
C ARG A 531 56.62 -0.35 -15.16
N LEU A 532 55.54 -0.32 -14.38
CA LEU A 532 55.19 0.79 -13.49
C LEU A 532 54.53 0.29 -12.22
N THR A 533 55.18 0.50 -11.07
CA THR A 533 54.55 0.39 -9.75
C THR A 533 54.21 1.80 -9.24
N VAL A 534 52.97 2.00 -8.82
CA VAL A 534 52.44 3.25 -8.25
C VAL A 534 51.98 2.96 -6.82
N PHE A 535 52.36 3.81 -5.89
CA PHE A 535 51.67 3.96 -4.61
C PHE A 535 51.17 5.40 -4.49
N SER A 536 49.93 5.61 -4.06
CA SER A 536 49.38 6.95 -3.89
C SER A 536 48.45 7.11 -2.69
N PRO A 537 48.95 7.68 -1.58
CA PRO A 537 48.10 8.25 -0.53
C PRO A 537 47.20 9.34 -1.10
N THR A 538 45.94 9.35 -0.67
CA THR A 538 44.88 10.24 -1.17
C THR A 538 44.12 10.86 -0.01
N LEU A 539 43.91 12.17 -0.09
CA LEU A 539 42.94 12.91 0.72
C LEU A 539 41.92 13.55 -0.22
N ASP A 540 40.65 13.36 0.08
CA ASP A 540 39.51 13.71 -0.77
C ASP A 540 38.39 14.29 0.11
N ALA A 541 37.68 15.31 -0.39
CA ALA A 541 36.61 15.99 0.32
C ALA A 541 35.42 16.26 -0.60
N GLU A 542 34.22 15.90 -0.15
CA GLU A 542 32.95 15.99 -0.89
C GLU A 542 32.00 16.93 -0.15
N TRP A 543 31.35 17.86 -0.86
CA TRP A 543 30.29 18.71 -0.28
C TRP A 543 29.21 19.11 -1.30
N PHE A 544 28.10 19.62 -0.79
CA PHE A 544 26.84 19.79 -1.52
C PHE A 544 26.29 21.21 -1.34
N ASP A 545 25.74 21.79 -2.42
CA ASP A 545 25.03 23.09 -2.44
C ASP A 545 23.98 23.07 -3.55
N ALA A 546 22.75 23.53 -3.29
CA ALA A 546 21.63 23.49 -4.24
C ALA A 546 21.55 22.15 -5.00
N SER A 547 21.62 22.13 -6.34
CA SER A 547 21.68 20.92 -7.19
C SER A 547 23.10 20.45 -7.54
N ARG A 548 24.12 20.91 -6.81
CA ARG A 548 25.54 20.67 -7.09
C ARG A 548 26.19 19.69 -6.11
N VAL A 549 27.25 19.06 -6.58
CA VAL A 549 28.22 18.26 -5.82
C VAL A 549 29.61 18.79 -6.17
N TYR A 550 30.44 19.00 -5.15
CA TYR A 550 31.82 19.43 -5.27
C TYR A 550 32.72 18.35 -4.68
N GLU A 551 33.74 17.92 -5.42
CA GLU A 551 34.76 16.97 -4.96
C GLU A 551 36.15 17.62 -5.12
N MET A 552 36.97 17.65 -4.07
CA MET A 552 38.34 18.19 -4.10
C MET A 552 39.32 17.15 -3.56
N ARG A 553 40.38 16.86 -4.34
CA ARG A 553 41.27 15.72 -4.11
C ARG A 553 42.74 16.11 -4.23
N TYR A 554 43.52 15.77 -3.22
CA TYR A 554 44.98 15.85 -3.21
C TYR A 554 45.59 14.44 -3.07
N ARG A 555 46.65 14.18 -3.85
CA ARG A 555 47.38 12.91 -3.83
C ARG A 555 48.88 13.13 -3.87
N GLN A 556 49.60 12.28 -3.16
CA GLN A 556 51.02 12.06 -3.40
C GLN A 556 51.17 10.82 -4.29
N LEU A 557 52.10 10.85 -5.23
CA LEU A 557 52.33 9.81 -6.24
C LEU A 557 53.78 9.34 -6.13
N PHE A 558 53.97 8.06 -5.81
CA PHE A 558 55.27 7.42 -5.77
C PHE A 558 55.35 6.44 -6.96
N LEU A 559 56.05 6.84 -8.01
CA LEU A 559 56.13 6.13 -9.29
C LEU A 559 57.48 5.41 -9.40
N ASN A 560 57.50 4.11 -9.72
CA ASN A 560 58.73 3.33 -9.86
C ASN A 560 58.67 2.44 -11.11
N ASN A 561 59.60 2.63 -12.06
CA ASN A 561 59.65 1.82 -13.30
C ASN A 561 60.49 0.54 -13.17
N GLY A 562 60.90 0.18 -11.95
CA GLY A 562 61.85 -0.90 -11.66
C GLY A 562 63.34 -0.51 -11.72
N ILE A 563 63.65 0.72 -12.15
CA ILE A 563 64.99 1.36 -12.11
C ILE A 563 64.88 2.74 -11.47
N ASN A 564 64.12 3.64 -12.11
CA ASN A 564 63.89 5.02 -11.69
C ASN A 564 62.77 5.08 -10.64
N THR A 565 62.84 6.08 -9.74
CA THR A 565 61.72 6.47 -8.86
C THR A 565 61.46 7.96 -9.03
N VAL A 566 60.20 8.32 -9.26
CA VAL A 566 59.74 9.71 -9.41
C VAL A 566 58.61 9.97 -8.43
N ASN A 567 58.77 11.03 -7.64
CA ASN A 567 57.71 11.55 -6.80
C ASN A 567 56.96 12.66 -7.54
N ALA A 568 55.64 12.68 -7.40
CA ALA A 568 54.78 13.73 -7.91
C ALA A 568 53.61 14.00 -6.95
N GLU A 569 52.95 15.14 -7.12
CA GLU A 569 51.76 15.55 -6.38
C GLU A 569 50.64 15.87 -7.37
N GLU A 570 49.42 15.45 -7.08
CA GLU A 570 48.24 15.69 -7.90
C GLU A 570 47.20 16.46 -7.08
N LEU A 571 46.71 17.59 -7.60
CA LEU A 571 45.57 18.32 -7.06
C LEU A 571 44.48 18.37 -8.12
N GLN A 572 43.26 17.98 -7.77
CA GLN A 572 42.10 17.96 -8.64
C GLN A 572 40.89 18.56 -7.94
N GLY A 573 40.01 19.20 -8.72
CA GLY A 573 38.67 19.61 -8.31
C GLY A 573 37.66 19.24 -9.38
N LYS A 574 36.48 18.78 -8.95
CA LYS A 574 35.35 18.38 -9.78
C LYS A 574 34.09 19.07 -9.28
N LEU A 575 33.29 19.55 -10.23
CA LEU A 575 31.94 20.03 -10.03
C LEU A 575 31.01 19.16 -10.86
N THR A 576 29.98 18.59 -10.24
CA THR A 576 28.81 18.01 -10.91
C THR A 576 27.59 18.86 -10.56
N GLN A 577 26.74 19.16 -11.54
CA GLN A 577 25.48 19.88 -11.34
C GLN A 577 24.36 19.17 -12.10
N THR A 578 23.31 18.78 -11.37
CA THR A 578 22.06 18.32 -11.98
C THR A 578 21.28 19.55 -12.48
N VAL A 579 20.89 19.51 -13.74
CA VAL A 579 20.14 20.54 -14.47
C VAL A 579 18.77 19.98 -14.83
N HIS A 580 17.71 20.67 -14.42
CA HIS A 580 16.34 20.33 -14.80
C HIS A 580 15.96 21.04 -16.11
N LEU A 581 15.29 20.34 -17.02
CA LEU A 581 14.76 20.88 -18.28
C LEU A 581 13.26 21.19 -18.16
N ASP A 582 12.77 22.09 -19.02
CA ASP A 582 11.35 22.51 -19.05
C ASP A 582 10.35 21.36 -19.31
N ASP A 583 10.82 20.24 -19.86
CA ASP A 583 10.04 19.01 -20.10
C ASP A 583 10.09 17.99 -18.95
N GLY A 584 10.71 18.35 -17.82
CA GLY A 584 10.79 17.54 -16.60
C GLY A 584 11.94 16.53 -16.59
N ARG A 585 12.79 16.47 -17.63
CA ARG A 585 14.00 15.63 -17.63
C ARG A 585 15.15 16.28 -16.84
N THR A 586 16.00 15.45 -16.25
CA THR A 586 17.30 15.87 -15.69
C THR A 586 18.43 15.67 -16.71
N LEU A 587 19.49 16.47 -16.59
CA LEU A 587 20.81 16.28 -17.20
C LEU A 587 21.85 16.48 -16.10
N ASP A 588 22.79 15.56 -15.96
CA ASP A 588 23.96 15.76 -15.09
C ASP A 588 25.12 16.30 -15.93
N VAL A 589 25.58 17.50 -15.59
CA VAL A 589 26.69 18.18 -16.26
C VAL A 589 27.87 18.25 -15.30
N HIS A 590 29.07 17.92 -15.77
CA HIS A 590 30.26 17.94 -14.92
C HIS A 590 31.47 18.62 -15.58
N ALA A 591 32.35 19.14 -14.73
CA ALA A 591 33.62 19.72 -15.11
C ALA A 591 34.70 19.40 -14.07
N ILE A 592 35.87 19.00 -14.53
CA ILE A 592 37.03 18.60 -13.73
C ILE A 592 38.25 19.38 -14.20
N ALA A 593 39.01 19.90 -13.25
CA ALA A 593 40.30 20.53 -13.49
C ALA A 593 41.34 19.99 -12.50
N GLY A 594 42.56 19.75 -12.98
CA GLY A 594 43.64 19.31 -12.11
C GLY A 594 45.02 19.69 -12.61
N VAL A 595 45.98 19.65 -11.69
CA VAL A 595 47.40 19.88 -11.94
C VAL A 595 48.21 18.78 -11.28
N THR A 596 49.24 18.29 -11.97
CA THR A 596 50.14 17.25 -11.46
C THR A 596 51.58 17.72 -11.52
N GLN A 597 52.18 18.04 -10.38
CA GLN A 597 53.55 18.56 -10.25
C GLN A 597 54.54 17.42 -9.97
N GLY A 598 55.73 17.45 -10.59
CA GLY A 598 56.82 16.49 -10.34
C GLY A 598 57.44 15.88 -11.61
N GLY A 599 58.41 14.97 -11.43
CA GLY A 599 59.23 14.48 -12.55
C GLY A 599 60.08 15.57 -13.21
N PRO A 600 60.77 15.26 -14.34
CA PRO A 600 61.66 16.21 -14.99
C PRO A 600 60.94 17.47 -15.50
N PHE A 601 59.73 17.32 -16.03
CA PHE A 601 58.99 18.40 -16.71
C PHE A 601 58.08 19.27 -15.82
N GLY A 602 58.25 19.23 -14.49
CA GLY A 602 57.53 20.11 -13.57
C GLY A 602 56.01 19.86 -13.53
N ALA A 603 55.20 20.87 -13.84
CA ALA A 603 53.73 20.78 -13.77
C ALA A 603 53.11 20.40 -15.12
N SER A 604 52.09 19.53 -15.08
CA SER A 604 51.15 19.30 -16.17
C SER A 604 49.72 19.63 -15.72
N MET A 605 48.95 20.29 -16.58
CA MET A 605 47.50 20.46 -16.39
C MET A 605 46.75 19.30 -17.03
N GLN A 606 45.60 18.96 -16.47
CA GLN A 606 44.64 17.99 -17.01
C GLN A 606 43.23 18.46 -16.69
N GLY A 607 42.24 18.03 -17.46
CA GLY A 607 40.86 18.42 -17.23
C GLY A 607 39.88 17.71 -18.15
N GLU A 608 38.61 17.83 -17.84
CA GLU A 608 37.53 17.13 -18.52
C GLU A 608 36.21 17.88 -18.30
N ALA A 609 35.31 17.80 -19.28
CA ALA A 609 33.92 18.20 -19.11
C ALA A 609 33.00 17.23 -19.84
N GLY A 610 31.79 17.04 -19.34
CA GLY A 610 30.82 16.16 -19.95
C GLY A 610 29.38 16.42 -19.50
N VAL A 611 28.49 15.66 -20.11
CA VAL A 611 27.05 15.66 -19.85
C VAL A 611 26.53 14.22 -19.96
N ALA A 612 25.62 13.86 -19.07
CA ALA A 612 24.94 12.57 -19.07
C ALA A 612 23.45 12.72 -18.76
N GLN A 613 22.70 11.66 -19.08
CA GLN A 613 21.28 11.54 -18.78
C GLN A 613 20.93 10.07 -18.55
N THR A 614 20.31 9.79 -17.41
CA THR A 614 19.71 8.50 -17.09
C THR A 614 18.19 8.60 -17.23
N THR A 615 17.56 7.54 -17.71
CA THR A 615 16.10 7.40 -17.83
C THR A 615 15.67 5.94 -17.64
N SER A 616 14.38 5.73 -17.36
CA SER A 616 13.72 4.42 -17.28
C SER A 616 13.80 3.49 -18.51
N TRP A 617 14.36 3.91 -19.65
CA TRP A 617 14.56 3.04 -20.83
C TRP A 617 16.01 3.03 -21.34
N GLY A 618 16.90 3.81 -20.73
CA GLY A 618 18.29 3.92 -21.16
C GLY A 618 19.03 5.09 -20.52
N ALA A 619 20.35 5.10 -20.69
CA ALA A 619 21.21 6.19 -20.27
C ALA A 619 22.19 6.54 -21.39
N TRP A 620 22.68 7.78 -21.44
CA TRP A 620 23.73 8.19 -22.40
C TRP A 620 24.68 9.22 -21.78
N SER A 621 25.90 9.27 -22.31
CA SER A 621 26.97 10.20 -21.94
C SER A 621 27.64 10.82 -23.16
N ALA A 622 28.20 12.02 -22.98
CA ALA A 622 29.16 12.62 -23.90
C ALA A 622 30.20 13.43 -23.12
N TYR A 623 31.48 13.33 -23.48
CA TYR A 623 32.57 13.99 -22.77
C TYR A 623 33.72 14.43 -23.69
N ALA A 624 34.51 15.38 -23.20
CA ALA A 624 35.78 15.80 -23.77
C ALA A 624 36.81 15.95 -22.65
N ALA A 625 38.00 15.36 -22.81
CA ALA A 625 39.05 15.36 -21.81
C ALA A 625 40.43 15.66 -22.39
N ALA A 626 41.34 16.17 -21.55
CA ALA A 626 42.77 16.25 -21.79
C ALA A 626 43.49 15.64 -20.57
N LEU A 627 43.97 14.40 -20.73
CA LEU A 627 44.48 13.56 -19.64
C LEU A 627 45.89 13.04 -19.95
N PRO A 628 46.78 12.86 -18.97
CA PRO A 628 48.07 12.22 -19.19
C PRO A 628 47.90 10.71 -19.42
N VAL A 629 48.72 10.15 -20.31
CA VAL A 629 48.78 8.70 -20.59
C VAL A 629 49.61 8.01 -19.50
N ARG A 630 49.03 7.03 -18.79
CA ARG A 630 49.61 6.48 -17.54
C ARG A 630 50.29 5.10 -17.68
N ASP A 631 50.32 4.56 -18.88
CA ASP A 631 50.90 3.25 -19.25
C ASP A 631 52.34 3.05 -18.75
N SER A 632 53.17 4.10 -18.74
CA SER A 632 54.55 4.05 -18.29
C SER A 632 55.02 5.34 -17.62
N LEU A 633 56.23 5.32 -17.03
CA LEU A 633 56.83 6.53 -16.47
C LEU A 633 57.16 7.57 -17.56
N LEU A 634 57.62 7.12 -18.73
CA LEU A 634 57.85 7.94 -19.92
C LEU A 634 56.55 8.58 -20.43
N SER A 635 55.47 7.81 -20.57
CA SER A 635 54.20 8.36 -21.05
C SER A 635 53.60 9.35 -20.05
N TRP A 636 53.69 9.08 -18.73
CA TRP A 636 53.03 9.91 -17.72
C TRP A 636 53.83 11.15 -17.32
N ARG A 637 55.08 10.97 -16.88
CA ARG A 637 55.92 12.05 -16.36
C ARG A 637 57.06 12.45 -17.28
N GLY A 638 57.34 11.65 -18.30
CA GLY A 638 58.50 11.84 -19.17
C GLY A 638 59.81 11.42 -18.50
N GLU A 639 60.81 11.12 -19.32
CA GLU A 639 62.16 10.73 -18.88
C GLU A 639 63.22 11.55 -19.64
N SER A 640 64.46 11.45 -19.19
CA SER A 640 65.60 12.11 -19.84
C SER A 640 66.83 11.21 -19.92
N VAL A 641 67.57 11.36 -21.03
CA VAL A 641 68.76 10.57 -21.37
C VAL A 641 69.94 11.48 -21.63
N LEU A 642 71.10 11.14 -21.07
CA LEU A 642 72.34 11.86 -21.35
C LEU A 642 72.95 11.35 -22.66
N TYR A 643 72.66 12.03 -23.76
CA TYR A 643 73.28 11.72 -25.05
C TYR A 643 74.67 12.35 -25.12
N SER A 644 75.70 11.52 -25.29
CA SER A 644 77.10 11.95 -25.41
C SER A 644 77.63 11.64 -26.81
N GLY A 645 77.85 12.68 -27.61
CA GLY A 645 78.25 12.55 -29.01
C GLY A 645 79.34 13.53 -29.42
N VAL A 646 79.62 13.58 -30.72
CA VAL A 646 80.41 14.66 -31.34
C VAL A 646 79.43 15.66 -31.94
N ASP A 647 79.58 16.93 -31.59
CA ASP A 647 78.79 18.03 -32.11
C ASP A 647 79.12 18.27 -33.60
N PRO A 648 78.18 18.11 -34.56
CA PRO A 648 78.49 18.13 -35.99
C PRO A 648 79.00 19.48 -36.53
N ALA A 649 78.76 20.58 -35.82
CA ALA A 649 79.16 21.92 -36.24
C ALA A 649 80.54 22.34 -35.70
N THR A 650 80.99 21.73 -34.61
CA THR A 650 82.24 22.12 -33.90
C THR A 650 83.27 21.00 -33.78
N GLY A 651 82.89 19.73 -34.01
CA GLY A 651 83.77 18.57 -33.81
C GLY A 651 84.11 18.27 -32.35
N ALA A 652 83.53 19.01 -31.40
CA ALA A 652 83.76 18.81 -29.98
C ALA A 652 82.90 17.66 -29.44
N HIS A 653 83.43 16.91 -28.47
CA HIS A 653 82.59 16.02 -27.68
C HIS A 653 81.66 16.84 -26.78
N ALA A 654 80.36 16.63 -26.91
CA ALA A 654 79.33 17.30 -26.13
C ALA A 654 78.34 16.28 -25.57
N SER A 655 78.15 16.32 -24.26
CA SER A 655 77.08 15.60 -23.58
C SER A 655 75.90 16.55 -23.39
N ARG A 656 74.74 16.21 -23.96
CA ARG A 656 73.50 16.98 -23.84
C ARG A 656 72.42 16.06 -23.28
N THR A 657 71.73 16.51 -22.24
CA THR A 657 70.49 15.85 -21.81
C THR A 657 69.44 16.06 -22.90
N PHE A 658 68.81 14.98 -23.35
CA PHE A 658 67.59 15.03 -24.15
C PHE A 658 66.44 14.53 -23.28
N GLU A 659 65.31 15.23 -23.29
CA GLU A 659 64.16 14.94 -22.43
C GLU A 659 62.95 14.76 -23.34
N TRP A 660 62.13 13.71 -23.12
CA TRP A 660 60.92 13.47 -23.91
C TRP A 660 59.85 12.70 -23.12
N GLY A 661 58.70 12.46 -23.76
CA GLY A 661 57.55 11.78 -23.15
C GLY A 661 56.50 12.78 -22.66
N ARG A 662 55.91 12.52 -21.48
CA ARG A 662 54.79 13.29 -20.90
C ARG A 662 53.69 13.50 -21.94
N VAL A 663 53.10 12.40 -22.37
CA VAL A 663 52.07 12.31 -23.41
C VAL A 663 50.71 12.68 -22.82
N THR A 664 50.09 13.69 -23.41
CA THR A 664 48.69 14.09 -23.16
C THR A 664 47.80 13.51 -24.26
N ARG A 665 46.75 12.81 -23.84
CA ARG A 665 45.65 12.32 -24.65
C ARG A 665 44.50 13.34 -24.57
N ALA A 666 44.32 14.12 -25.63
CA ALA A 666 43.08 14.84 -25.86
C ALA A 666 42.07 13.85 -26.44
N THR A 667 40.94 13.64 -25.77
CA THR A 667 39.96 12.60 -26.15
C THR A 667 38.55 13.16 -26.15
N THR A 668 37.72 12.70 -27.08
CA THR A 668 36.28 12.97 -27.10
C THR A 668 35.53 11.66 -27.32
N GLY A 669 34.41 11.48 -26.63
CA GLY A 669 33.67 10.23 -26.70
C GLY A 669 32.33 10.27 -25.98
N GLY A 670 31.74 9.10 -25.86
CA GLY A 670 30.47 8.89 -25.16
C GLY A 670 30.07 7.42 -25.16
N SER A 671 29.00 7.11 -24.43
CA SER A 671 28.33 5.82 -24.51
C SER A 671 26.82 5.97 -24.40
N ALA A 672 26.09 4.91 -24.73
CA ALA A 672 24.67 4.81 -24.52
C ALA A 672 24.29 3.36 -24.18
N ARG A 673 23.35 3.20 -23.24
CA ARG A 673 22.71 1.95 -22.84
C ARG A 673 21.21 2.06 -23.15
N TRP A 674 20.65 1.02 -23.77
CA TRP A 674 19.22 0.91 -24.07
C TRP A 674 18.65 -0.39 -23.50
N GLN A 675 17.53 -0.29 -22.79
CA GLN A 675 16.78 -1.45 -22.33
C GLN A 675 15.79 -1.88 -23.42
N ILE A 676 16.20 -2.84 -24.26
CA ILE A 676 15.41 -3.31 -25.41
C ILE A 676 14.33 -4.35 -25.04
N GLY A 677 14.21 -4.69 -23.76
CA GLY A 677 13.16 -5.55 -23.21
C GLY A 677 13.28 -5.65 -21.69
N SER A 678 12.32 -6.30 -21.02
CA SER A 678 12.24 -6.34 -19.55
C SER A 678 13.44 -6.96 -18.80
N ARG A 679 14.38 -7.58 -19.51
CA ARG A 679 15.62 -8.15 -18.98
C ARG A 679 16.83 -8.01 -19.92
N TRP A 680 16.71 -7.30 -21.04
CA TRP A 680 17.77 -7.18 -22.04
C TRP A 680 18.25 -5.73 -22.13
N ASN A 681 19.52 -5.51 -21.82
CA ASN A 681 20.21 -4.25 -22.06
C ASN A 681 21.19 -4.42 -23.24
N VAL A 682 21.32 -3.38 -24.06
CA VAL A 682 22.38 -3.26 -25.07
C VAL A 682 23.12 -1.96 -24.80
N SER A 683 24.44 -2.01 -24.83
CA SER A 683 25.30 -0.85 -24.60
C SER A 683 26.33 -0.71 -25.71
N ALA A 684 26.53 0.53 -26.16
CA ALA A 684 27.55 0.90 -27.13
C ALA A 684 28.29 2.15 -26.66
N GLY A 685 29.56 2.27 -27.01
CA GLY A 685 30.31 3.50 -26.82
C GLY A 685 31.56 3.54 -27.69
N GLY A 686 32.23 4.68 -27.63
CA GLY A 686 33.50 4.87 -28.32
C GLY A 686 34.12 6.21 -28.01
N HIS A 687 35.40 6.34 -28.36
CA HIS A 687 36.18 7.54 -28.16
C HIS A 687 37.20 7.73 -29.29
N PHE A 688 37.49 8.98 -29.63
CA PHE A 688 38.56 9.38 -30.53
C PHE A 688 39.64 10.10 -29.73
N ASP A 689 40.89 9.69 -29.92
CA ASP A 689 42.05 10.20 -29.20
C ASP A 689 43.01 10.92 -30.14
N TRP A 690 43.49 12.10 -29.74
CA TRP A 690 44.66 12.77 -30.30
C TRP A 690 45.73 12.86 -29.21
N LEU A 691 46.89 12.26 -29.47
CA LEU A 691 47.98 12.13 -28.50
C LEU A 691 49.19 12.97 -28.93
N THR A 692 49.71 13.74 -27.98
CA THR A 692 50.85 14.65 -28.15
C THR A 692 51.74 14.59 -26.91
N GLY A 693 53.05 14.75 -27.05
CA GLY A 693 53.99 14.79 -25.92
C GLY A 693 55.10 15.82 -26.13
N HIS A 694 55.97 15.97 -25.13
CA HIS A 694 57.18 16.76 -25.30
C HIS A 694 58.21 15.93 -26.08
N GLU A 695 58.61 16.42 -27.25
CA GLU A 695 59.49 15.69 -28.19
C GLU A 695 59.02 14.25 -28.45
N VAL A 696 57.72 14.06 -28.70
CA VAL A 696 57.09 12.77 -29.06
C VAL A 696 56.27 12.91 -30.33
N ASP A 697 56.33 11.91 -31.19
CA ASP A 697 55.57 11.81 -32.44
C ASP A 697 54.04 11.78 -32.23
N GLY A 698 53.32 12.62 -32.99
CA GLY A 698 51.88 12.82 -32.84
C GLY A 698 51.02 11.67 -33.36
N ASN A 699 50.17 11.10 -32.49
CA ASN A 699 49.36 9.92 -32.78
C ASN A 699 47.86 10.18 -32.69
N GLU A 700 47.06 9.32 -33.32
CA GLU A 700 45.61 9.36 -33.35
C GLU A 700 45.07 7.95 -33.05
N GLY A 701 43.98 7.86 -32.28
CA GLY A 701 43.40 6.61 -31.82
C GLY A 701 41.87 6.58 -31.91
N LEU A 702 41.32 5.36 -32.00
CA LEU A 702 39.89 5.08 -31.97
C LEU A 702 39.63 3.85 -31.10
N GLY A 703 38.77 4.00 -30.08
CA GLY A 703 38.18 2.89 -29.32
C GLY A 703 36.68 2.77 -29.59
N VAL A 704 36.18 1.54 -29.65
CA VAL A 704 34.75 1.22 -29.81
C VAL A 704 34.42 -0.02 -28.97
N ASP A 705 33.36 0.08 -28.17
CA ASP A 705 32.93 -0.94 -27.22
C ASP A 705 31.46 -1.27 -27.44
N LEU A 706 31.12 -2.56 -27.50
CA LEU A 706 29.77 -3.07 -27.77
C LEU A 706 29.47 -4.25 -26.85
N ALA A 707 28.34 -4.22 -26.15
CA ALA A 707 27.89 -5.35 -25.34
C ALA A 707 26.36 -5.50 -25.34
N ALA A 708 25.89 -6.70 -25.05
CA ALA A 708 24.50 -6.98 -24.77
C ALA A 708 24.41 -7.88 -23.52
N SER A 709 23.61 -7.52 -22.53
CA SER A 709 23.52 -8.23 -21.26
C SER A 709 22.07 -8.63 -20.94
N TYR A 710 21.93 -9.81 -20.35
CA TYR A 710 20.66 -10.35 -19.87
C TYR A 710 20.67 -10.40 -18.34
N ASP A 711 19.68 -9.75 -17.72
CA ASP A 711 19.51 -9.73 -16.27
C ASP A 711 18.82 -11.00 -15.75
N LEU A 712 19.49 -11.65 -14.80
CA LEU A 712 19.03 -12.87 -14.14
C LEU A 712 17.96 -12.62 -13.07
N ARG A 713 17.78 -11.36 -12.61
CA ARG A 713 16.87 -10.95 -11.50
C ARG A 713 17.01 -11.82 -10.25
N VAL A 714 18.22 -11.91 -9.70
CA VAL A 714 18.50 -12.71 -8.49
C VAL A 714 18.18 -11.92 -7.21
N PRO A 715 17.35 -12.46 -6.29
CA PRO A 715 16.98 -11.77 -5.05
C PRO A 715 18.18 -11.31 -4.22
N GLY A 716 18.14 -10.07 -3.74
CA GLY A 716 19.20 -9.45 -2.94
C GLY A 716 20.31 -8.77 -3.74
N PHE A 717 20.29 -8.92 -5.07
CA PHE A 717 20.98 -8.03 -5.99
C PHE A 717 20.02 -6.94 -6.51
N ASP A 718 20.60 -5.79 -6.85
CA ASP A 718 19.94 -4.72 -7.59
C ASP A 718 19.88 -5.08 -9.09
N TYR A 719 21.01 -5.59 -9.61
CA TYR A 719 21.08 -6.34 -10.86
C TYR A 719 22.15 -7.43 -10.79
N LEU A 720 21.96 -8.51 -11.56
CA LEU A 720 22.98 -9.49 -11.88
C LEU A 720 22.82 -9.86 -13.37
N SER A 721 23.62 -9.25 -14.22
CA SER A 721 23.52 -9.38 -15.68
C SER A 721 24.70 -10.15 -16.27
N ILE A 722 24.47 -10.84 -17.39
CA ILE A 722 25.51 -11.57 -18.13
C ILE A 722 25.25 -11.52 -19.64
N GLY A 723 26.28 -11.39 -20.46
CA GLY A 723 26.16 -11.51 -21.91
C GLY A 723 27.43 -11.16 -22.69
N PRO A 724 27.39 -11.22 -24.04
CA PRO A 724 28.56 -10.98 -24.88
C PRO A 724 29.05 -9.52 -24.83
N ALA A 725 30.38 -9.38 -24.91
CA ALA A 725 31.12 -8.12 -24.97
C ALA A 725 32.14 -8.15 -26.13
N LEU A 726 32.39 -7.00 -26.76
CA LEU A 726 33.28 -6.81 -27.90
C LEU A 726 33.93 -5.43 -27.82
N HIS A 727 35.26 -5.42 -27.79
CA HIS A 727 36.08 -4.22 -27.63
C HIS A 727 37.06 -4.12 -28.78
N TYR A 728 37.13 -2.95 -29.41
CA TYR A 728 38.04 -2.62 -30.50
C TYR A 728 38.88 -1.40 -30.13
N LEU A 729 40.18 -1.45 -30.40
CA LEU A 729 41.11 -0.35 -30.20
C LEU A 729 42.13 -0.30 -31.35
N GLY A 730 42.41 0.88 -31.90
CA GLY A 730 43.41 1.03 -32.95
C GLY A 730 44.00 2.44 -33.02
N TYR A 731 45.30 2.52 -33.27
CA TYR A 731 46.10 3.75 -33.37
C TYR A 731 46.86 3.84 -34.69
N ARG A 732 46.99 5.07 -35.20
CA ARG A 732 47.66 5.39 -36.47
C ARG A 732 49.14 5.00 -36.48
N ARG A 733 49.83 5.14 -35.35
CA ARG A 733 51.26 4.82 -35.15
C ARG A 733 51.44 3.87 -33.97
N ASN A 734 52.51 3.08 -34.02
CA ASN A 734 52.98 2.25 -32.91
C ASN A 734 54.06 3.00 -32.13
N GLU A 735 53.65 3.68 -31.07
CA GLU A 735 54.44 4.52 -30.16
C GLU A 735 54.83 3.76 -28.88
N ASN A 736 54.77 2.43 -28.90
CA ASN A 736 55.04 1.53 -27.77
C ASN A 736 56.53 1.39 -27.40
N PHE A 737 57.40 2.17 -28.05
CA PHE A 737 58.85 2.09 -27.91
C PHE A 737 59.39 3.18 -26.96
N PHE A 738 60.50 2.87 -26.28
CA PHE A 738 61.11 3.71 -25.23
C PHE A 738 62.39 4.43 -25.71
N VAL A 739 62.51 4.62 -27.02
CA VAL A 739 63.58 5.43 -27.63
C VAL A 739 63.15 6.91 -27.71
N PRO A 740 64.09 7.86 -27.90
CA PRO A 740 63.77 9.24 -28.24
C PRO A 740 62.76 9.37 -29.40
N THR A 741 61.93 10.41 -29.33
CA THR A 741 60.75 10.69 -30.18
C THR A 741 59.57 9.72 -30.07
N GLN A 742 59.70 8.60 -29.34
CA GLN A 742 58.62 7.63 -29.14
C GLN A 742 57.95 7.77 -27.76
N GLY A 743 56.66 7.45 -27.70
CA GLY A 743 55.80 7.77 -26.55
C GLY A 743 55.83 6.81 -25.36
N GLY A 744 56.29 5.56 -25.53
CA GLY A 744 56.30 4.53 -24.48
C GLY A 744 54.92 4.12 -23.96
N TYR A 745 53.90 4.02 -24.83
CA TYR A 745 52.51 3.65 -24.45
C TYR A 745 51.85 2.69 -25.46
N TYR A 746 50.87 1.91 -25.00
CA TYR A 746 50.27 0.87 -25.83
C TYR A 746 49.45 1.46 -26.98
N SER A 747 49.88 1.15 -28.21
CA SER A 747 49.39 1.82 -29.43
C SER A 747 49.36 0.87 -30.65
N PRO A 748 48.56 -0.21 -30.60
CA PRO A 748 48.42 -1.18 -31.68
C PRO A 748 47.69 -0.58 -32.87
N GLN A 749 47.93 -1.14 -34.05
CA GLN A 749 47.16 -0.76 -35.24
C GLN A 749 45.81 -1.46 -35.26
N MET A 750 45.68 -2.57 -34.52
CA MET A 750 44.42 -3.25 -34.23
C MET A 750 44.56 -4.06 -32.94
N SER A 751 43.63 -3.90 -32.01
CA SER A 751 43.35 -4.83 -30.91
C SER A 751 41.86 -5.14 -30.94
N THR A 752 41.48 -6.39 -30.71
CA THR A 752 40.08 -6.80 -30.68
C THR A 752 39.88 -7.92 -29.67
N SER A 753 39.17 -7.60 -28.59
CA SER A 753 38.76 -8.53 -27.53
C SER A 753 37.29 -8.88 -27.72
N ALA A 754 36.95 -10.16 -27.73
CA ALA A 754 35.57 -10.65 -27.79
C ALA A 754 35.34 -11.72 -26.73
N GLY A 755 34.30 -11.56 -25.92
CA GLY A 755 34.10 -12.38 -24.72
C GLY A 755 32.68 -12.33 -24.18
N ALA A 756 32.54 -12.65 -22.89
CA ALA A 756 31.33 -12.48 -22.12
C ALA A 756 31.64 -11.77 -20.80
N ALA A 757 30.84 -10.76 -20.48
CA ALA A 757 30.88 -10.01 -19.23
C ALA A 757 29.74 -10.47 -18.31
N LEU A 758 30.02 -10.53 -17.01
CA LEU A 758 29.06 -10.68 -15.93
C LEU A 758 29.21 -9.47 -14.99
N GLN A 759 28.11 -8.78 -14.70
CA GLN A 759 28.10 -7.60 -13.85
C GLN A 759 27.11 -7.76 -12.72
N PHE A 760 27.44 -7.25 -11.53
CA PHE A 760 26.54 -7.26 -10.39
C PHE A 760 26.65 -6.03 -9.50
N LEU A 761 25.53 -5.72 -8.85
CA LEU A 761 25.43 -4.77 -7.76
C LEU A 761 24.50 -5.36 -6.70
N SER A 762 24.94 -5.43 -5.43
CA SER A 762 24.05 -5.83 -4.35
C SER A 762 23.02 -4.73 -4.07
N GLN A 763 21.80 -5.13 -3.67
CA GLN A 763 20.69 -4.20 -3.38
C GLN A 763 21.13 -2.97 -2.57
N GLU A 764 20.73 -1.80 -3.07
CA GLU A 764 20.94 -0.47 -2.44
C GLU A 764 20.42 -0.40 -1.00
N GLY A 765 20.85 0.61 -0.24
CA GLY A 765 20.18 0.97 1.01
C GLY A 765 20.52 0.12 2.23
N ARG A 766 21.61 -0.65 2.17
CA ARG A 766 22.06 -1.57 3.21
C ARG A 766 23.18 -0.95 4.06
N SER A 767 23.57 -1.61 5.15
CA SER A 767 24.77 -1.23 5.92
C SER A 767 26.09 -1.53 5.19
N TRP A 768 26.03 -2.32 4.12
CA TRP A 768 27.15 -2.71 3.26
C TRP A 768 26.66 -2.79 1.82
N GLN A 769 27.57 -2.63 0.86
CA GLN A 769 27.28 -2.89 -0.54
C GLN A 769 28.52 -3.45 -1.24
N VAL A 770 28.31 -4.23 -2.30
CA VAL A 770 29.35 -4.72 -3.21
C VAL A 770 28.90 -4.58 -4.66
N SER A 771 29.86 -4.35 -5.55
CA SER A 771 29.67 -4.51 -7.00
C SER A 771 30.86 -5.27 -7.60
N GLY A 772 30.70 -5.70 -8.86
CA GLY A 772 31.81 -6.26 -9.61
C GLY A 772 31.53 -6.42 -11.10
N ASN A 773 32.62 -6.42 -11.87
CA ASN A 773 32.68 -6.70 -13.29
C ASN A 773 33.59 -7.91 -13.50
N ILE A 774 33.08 -8.97 -14.13
CA ILE A 774 33.83 -10.21 -14.41
C ILE A 774 33.65 -10.54 -15.89
N GLU A 775 34.65 -10.21 -16.69
CA GLU A 775 34.68 -10.47 -18.13
C GLU A 775 35.75 -11.51 -18.49
N THR A 776 35.51 -12.32 -19.51
CA THR A 776 36.55 -13.16 -20.12
C THR A 776 36.21 -13.55 -21.55
N GLY A 777 37.25 -13.71 -22.38
CA GLY A 777 37.11 -14.02 -23.80
C GLY A 777 38.45 -14.23 -24.48
N TRP A 778 38.54 -13.84 -25.74
CA TRP A 778 39.74 -13.94 -26.56
C TRP A 778 40.15 -12.58 -27.14
N ASN A 779 41.41 -12.18 -26.98
CA ASN A 779 42.00 -11.00 -27.63
C ASN A 779 42.86 -11.40 -28.82
N TYR A 780 42.88 -10.55 -29.83
CA TYR A 780 43.86 -10.51 -30.91
C TYR A 780 44.39 -9.08 -31.06
N ALA A 781 45.70 -8.91 -30.97
CA ALA A 781 46.39 -7.63 -31.10
C ALA A 781 47.49 -7.69 -32.16
N ARG A 782 47.70 -6.57 -32.87
CA ARG A 782 48.76 -6.43 -33.88
C ARG A 782 49.38 -5.04 -33.78
N GLN A 783 50.71 -5.01 -33.64
CA GLN A 783 51.52 -3.81 -33.70
C GLN A 783 52.42 -3.90 -34.94
N SER A 784 52.43 -2.86 -35.77
CA SER A 784 53.32 -2.76 -36.93
C SER A 784 54.76 -2.45 -36.50
N ALA A 785 55.72 -2.77 -37.37
CA ALA A 785 57.08 -2.25 -37.21
C ALA A 785 57.09 -0.72 -37.34
N GLY A 786 58.02 -0.07 -36.64
CA GLY A 786 58.18 1.38 -36.60
C GLY A 786 59.62 1.82 -36.86
N SER A 787 59.81 3.09 -37.21
CA SER A 787 61.14 3.69 -37.45
C SER A 787 61.66 4.33 -36.16
N CYS A 788 62.64 3.72 -35.50
CA CYS A 788 63.23 4.21 -34.26
C CYS A 788 64.54 4.98 -34.53
N PRO A 789 64.62 6.29 -34.26
CA PRO A 789 65.83 7.08 -34.53
C PRO A 789 66.97 6.75 -33.55
N VAL A 790 68.19 6.55 -34.07
CA VAL A 790 69.38 6.23 -33.23
C VAL A 790 69.97 7.44 -32.51
N SER A 791 69.49 8.65 -32.79
CA SER A 791 69.95 9.88 -32.16
C SER A 791 68.83 10.91 -32.10
N PRO A 792 68.56 11.52 -30.92
CA PRO A 792 67.52 12.53 -30.77
C PRO A 792 67.76 13.80 -31.59
N PHE A 793 69.02 14.07 -31.96
CA PHE A 793 69.42 15.32 -32.61
C PHE A 793 69.60 15.20 -34.14
N ALA A 794 69.23 14.05 -34.73
CA ALA A 794 69.48 13.76 -36.14
C ALA A 794 68.20 13.32 -36.89
N HIS A 795 67.33 14.28 -37.22
CA HIS A 795 66.11 14.06 -38.03
C HIS A 795 66.36 13.48 -39.44
N THR A 796 67.62 13.33 -39.85
CA THR A 796 68.06 12.75 -41.14
C THR A 796 69.12 11.65 -40.96
N GLY A 797 69.28 11.11 -39.74
CA GLY A 797 70.16 9.98 -39.45
C GLY A 797 69.55 8.62 -39.83
N PRO A 798 70.35 7.53 -39.79
CA PRO A 798 69.82 6.18 -39.98
C PRO A 798 68.91 5.78 -38.81
N ALA A 799 67.68 5.38 -39.10
CA ALA A 799 66.79 4.75 -38.13
C ALA A 799 67.06 3.23 -38.04
N ILE A 800 66.67 2.63 -36.92
CA ILE A 800 66.56 1.18 -36.74
C ILE A 800 65.10 0.79 -36.92
N ASP A 801 64.84 -0.32 -37.62
CA ASP A 801 63.51 -0.93 -37.66
C ASP A 801 63.17 -1.52 -36.28
N CYS A 802 62.30 -0.83 -35.54
CA CYS A 802 61.70 -1.36 -34.32
C CYS A 802 60.64 -2.42 -34.70
N SER A 803 60.83 -3.65 -34.23
CA SER A 803 60.01 -4.80 -34.61
C SER A 803 58.55 -4.69 -34.14
N GLY A 804 57.60 -4.97 -35.03
CA GLY A 804 56.20 -5.17 -34.69
C GLY A 804 55.91 -6.50 -33.98
N SER A 805 54.71 -6.63 -33.42
CA SER A 805 54.22 -7.80 -32.69
C SER A 805 52.88 -8.31 -33.26
N THR A 806 52.49 -9.52 -32.90
CA THR A 806 51.13 -10.04 -33.13
C THR A 806 50.79 -11.05 -32.05
N ASP A 807 49.90 -10.65 -31.15
CA ASP A 807 49.57 -11.34 -29.91
C ASP A 807 48.14 -11.85 -29.95
N ARG A 808 47.91 -13.02 -29.34
CA ARG A 808 46.58 -13.64 -29.26
C ARG A 808 46.50 -14.59 -28.09
N GLY A 809 45.34 -14.65 -27.45
CA GLY A 809 45.12 -15.55 -26.32
C GLY A 809 43.84 -15.23 -25.55
N PRO A 810 43.58 -15.96 -24.46
CA PRO A 810 42.49 -15.61 -23.55
C PRO A 810 42.78 -14.26 -22.88
N TYR A 811 41.72 -13.46 -22.68
CA TYR A 811 41.74 -12.35 -21.74
C TYR A 811 40.68 -12.52 -20.65
N ALA A 812 40.82 -11.76 -19.58
CA ALA A 812 39.84 -11.66 -18.50
C ALA A 812 39.94 -10.28 -17.84
N HIS A 813 38.86 -9.81 -17.22
CA HIS A 813 38.82 -8.63 -16.37
C HIS A 813 37.98 -8.97 -15.14
N VAL A 814 38.49 -8.65 -13.96
CA VAL A 814 37.92 -8.96 -12.66
C VAL A 814 38.10 -7.73 -11.78
N GLN A 815 37.02 -6.99 -11.60
CA GLN A 815 36.95 -5.85 -10.70
C GLN A 815 35.92 -6.16 -9.61
N PHE A 816 36.27 -5.84 -8.36
CA PHE A 816 35.39 -5.99 -7.21
C PHE A 816 35.51 -4.77 -6.30
N ALA A 817 34.37 -4.16 -5.98
CA ALA A 817 34.29 -3.01 -5.11
C ALA A 817 33.38 -3.32 -3.91
N ALA A 818 33.73 -2.79 -2.73
CA ALA A 818 32.94 -2.95 -1.52
C ALA A 818 32.98 -1.69 -0.64
N ALA A 819 31.86 -1.37 -0.01
CA ALA A 819 31.75 -0.32 1.00
C ALA A 819 30.91 -0.81 2.20
N LEU A 820 31.29 -0.40 3.41
CA LEU A 820 30.69 -0.83 4.67
C LEU A 820 30.58 0.37 5.63
N ARG A 821 29.36 0.68 6.06
CA ARG A 821 29.11 1.60 7.18
C ARG A 821 29.44 0.89 8.50
N VAL A 822 30.56 1.27 9.12
CA VAL A 822 31.02 0.71 10.40
C VAL A 822 30.46 1.47 11.61
N ALA A 823 30.09 2.74 11.43
CA ALA A 823 29.33 3.53 12.41
C ALA A 823 28.56 4.66 11.69
N ALA A 824 27.67 5.37 12.39
CA ALA A 824 26.82 6.40 11.78
C ALA A 824 27.58 7.51 11.02
N HIS A 825 28.82 7.83 11.43
CA HIS A 825 29.68 8.81 10.76
C HIS A 825 30.86 8.19 10.00
N TRP A 826 31.01 6.86 9.99
CA TRP A 826 32.21 6.17 9.50
C TRP A 826 31.88 5.06 8.51
N GLN A 827 32.51 5.13 7.35
CA GLN A 827 32.49 4.10 6.31
C GLN A 827 33.92 3.69 5.97
N ILE A 828 34.11 2.42 5.65
CA ILE A 828 35.32 1.91 5.03
C ILE A 828 34.96 1.35 3.65
N GLY A 829 35.89 1.38 2.72
CA GLY A 829 35.69 0.76 1.41
C GLY A 829 37.00 0.34 0.76
N ALA A 830 36.87 -0.56 -0.21
CA ALA A 830 37.99 -1.11 -0.95
C ALA A 830 37.61 -1.45 -2.39
N LEU A 831 38.62 -1.47 -3.26
CA LEU A 831 38.56 -1.98 -4.62
C LEU A 831 39.71 -2.96 -4.84
N ALA A 832 39.46 -4.02 -5.61
CA ALA A 832 40.47 -4.87 -6.20
C ALA A 832 40.22 -4.99 -7.71
N ASP A 833 41.27 -4.89 -8.50
CA ASP A 833 41.22 -4.86 -9.96
C ASP A 833 42.35 -5.71 -10.55
N LEU A 834 41.97 -6.59 -11.47
CA LEU A 834 42.85 -7.49 -12.23
C LEU A 834 42.23 -7.67 -13.62
N ASN A 835 42.96 -7.33 -14.68
CA ASN A 835 42.65 -7.79 -16.03
C ASN A 835 43.87 -8.52 -16.62
N VAL A 836 43.65 -9.25 -17.70
CA VAL A 836 44.44 -10.36 -18.24
C VAL A 836 44.62 -10.20 -19.78
N THR A 837 44.91 -9.01 -20.33
CA THR A 837 44.92 -8.80 -21.81
C THR A 837 46.25 -9.14 -22.54
N PRO A 838 46.30 -10.16 -23.42
CA PRO A 838 47.49 -10.51 -24.22
C PRO A 838 48.05 -9.36 -25.07
N GLY A 839 49.39 -9.29 -25.17
CA GLY A 839 50.13 -8.28 -25.96
C GLY A 839 50.12 -6.85 -25.41
N ARG A 840 49.22 -6.54 -24.46
CA ARG A 840 48.84 -5.16 -24.15
C ARG A 840 49.54 -4.54 -22.92
N ASP A 841 49.32 -5.13 -21.76
CA ASP A 841 48.98 -4.34 -20.57
C ASP A 841 49.21 -5.23 -19.34
N ARG A 842 49.98 -4.99 -18.26
CA ARG A 842 50.27 -6.04 -17.24
C ARG A 842 50.02 -5.74 -15.74
N GLN A 843 48.91 -5.11 -15.38
CA GLN A 843 48.65 -4.67 -13.99
C GLN A 843 47.71 -5.50 -13.10
N VAL A 844 47.93 -5.35 -11.79
CA VAL A 844 46.97 -5.54 -10.69
C VAL A 844 46.88 -4.22 -9.92
N ALA A 845 45.69 -3.85 -9.44
CA ALA A 845 45.49 -2.65 -8.62
C ALA A 845 44.57 -2.90 -7.43
N ALA A 846 44.72 -2.07 -6.40
CA ALA A 846 43.90 -2.08 -5.20
C ALA A 846 43.74 -0.67 -4.61
N ILE A 847 42.57 -0.39 -4.04
CA ILE A 847 42.28 0.82 -3.27
C ILE A 847 41.76 0.39 -1.90
N ALA A 848 42.15 1.11 -0.84
CA ALA A 848 41.51 1.06 0.46
C ALA A 848 41.32 2.47 1.01
N TYR A 849 40.14 2.77 1.58
CA TYR A 849 39.81 4.07 2.13
C TYR A 849 38.98 4.00 3.42
N VAL A 850 39.03 5.09 4.18
CA VAL A 850 38.12 5.39 5.30
C VAL A 850 37.49 6.76 5.02
N ARG A 851 36.16 6.82 5.06
CA ARG A 851 35.35 8.04 4.85
C ARG A 851 34.66 8.44 6.16
N TYR A 852 34.83 9.71 6.53
CA TYR A 852 34.13 10.35 7.63
C TYR A 852 33.04 11.27 7.08
N PHE A 853 31.81 11.14 7.57
CA PHE A 853 30.68 12.01 7.23
C PHE A 853 30.43 13.04 8.33
N LEU A 854 30.20 14.31 7.97
CA LEU A 854 29.91 15.37 8.94
C LEU A 854 28.53 15.22 9.58
N SER A 855 27.58 14.60 8.88
CA SER A 855 26.25 14.22 9.39
C SER A 855 26.10 12.70 9.48
N PRO A 856 25.21 12.17 10.34
CA PRO A 856 24.90 10.74 10.37
C PRO A 856 24.39 10.24 9.01
N ARG A 857 24.90 9.09 8.57
CA ARG A 857 24.47 8.37 7.37
C ARG A 857 23.86 7.02 7.76
N ASN A 858 22.72 6.66 7.18
CA ASN A 858 22.00 5.44 7.56
C ASN A 858 22.26 4.22 6.67
N ALA A 859 22.65 4.41 5.41
CA ALA A 859 22.94 3.32 4.47
C ALA A 859 24.09 3.64 3.49
N VAL A 860 24.53 2.59 2.80
CA VAL A 860 25.49 2.59 1.69
C VAL A 860 24.72 2.45 0.38
N PHE A 861 25.12 3.23 -0.62
CA PHE A 861 24.50 3.29 -1.96
C PHE A 861 25.57 3.24 -3.04
N SER A 862 25.21 2.91 -4.28
CA SER A 862 26.22 2.62 -5.33
C SER A 862 27.26 3.72 -5.55
N ARG A 863 26.88 5.01 -5.35
CA ARG A 863 27.78 6.19 -5.33
C ARG A 863 28.89 6.16 -4.25
N ASP A 864 28.78 5.28 -3.26
CA ASP A 864 29.79 5.06 -2.21
C ASP A 864 30.88 4.08 -2.63
N LEU A 865 30.60 3.22 -3.61
CA LEU A 865 31.58 2.26 -4.10
C LEU A 865 32.70 3.03 -4.85
N PRO A 866 33.95 2.56 -4.78
CA PRO A 866 34.94 2.94 -5.76
C PRO A 866 34.59 2.28 -7.11
N HIS A 867 34.63 3.03 -8.20
CA HIS A 867 34.15 2.58 -9.52
C HIS A 867 35.28 2.10 -10.46
N GLY A 868 36.54 2.12 -10.01
CA GLY A 868 37.66 1.50 -10.73
C GLY A 868 39.04 1.72 -10.09
N ALA A 869 40.06 1.00 -10.57
CA ALA A 869 41.45 1.19 -10.14
C ALA A 869 41.96 2.63 -10.34
N HIS A 870 41.48 3.28 -11.39
CA HIS A 870 41.85 4.64 -11.78
C HIS A 870 40.86 5.71 -11.27
N ASP A 871 39.85 5.32 -10.48
CA ASP A 871 38.91 6.22 -9.76
C ASP A 871 39.61 7.03 -8.65
N MET A 872 40.92 6.84 -8.48
CA MET A 872 41.79 7.80 -7.80
C MET A 872 42.02 9.11 -8.57
N HIS A 873 41.61 9.18 -9.84
CA HIS A 873 41.46 10.42 -10.60
C HIS A 873 39.95 10.73 -10.70
N LEU A 874 39.54 11.98 -10.54
CA LEU A 874 38.16 12.46 -10.62
C LEU A 874 37.60 12.46 -12.05
N ALA A 875 37.92 11.45 -12.88
CA ALA A 875 37.42 11.34 -14.27
C ALA A 875 35.93 10.97 -14.32
N PHE A 876 35.32 11.03 -15.50
CA PHE A 876 33.90 10.67 -15.67
C PHE A 876 33.66 9.18 -15.40
N ASP A 877 32.82 8.94 -14.40
CA ASP A 877 32.23 7.66 -14.07
C ASP A 877 30.83 7.59 -14.72
N GLU A 878 30.67 6.76 -15.76
CA GLU A 878 29.37 6.58 -16.43
C GLU A 878 28.41 5.61 -15.70
N SER A 879 28.63 5.36 -14.40
CA SER A 879 27.72 4.62 -13.53
C SER A 879 27.04 5.48 -12.44
N ARG A 880 27.19 6.81 -12.53
CA ARG A 880 26.35 7.81 -11.82
C ARG A 880 25.25 8.35 -12.72
#